data_AF-A0A6I1J9N4-F1
#
_entry.id   AF-A0A6I1J9N4-F1
#
_cell.length_a   1.000
_cell.length_b   1.000
_cell.length_c   1.000
_cell.angle_alpha   90.00
_cell.angle_beta   90.00
_cell.angle_gamma   90.00
#
_symmetry.space_group_name_H-M   'P 1'
#
loop_
_entity.id
_entity.type
_entity.pdbx_description
1 polymer ?
#
loop_
_entity_poly.entity_id
_entity_poly.type
_entity_poly.pdbx_seq_one_letter_code
_entity_poly.pdbx_strand_id
1 'polypeptide(L)'
;MRIALLSDIHANREAFEACLAHVTRQGVDRIAVLGDIVGYGADPVACTERVAELAGQGAIVILGNHDEAVQRDDPDMNADALAAICWTRGVLGEDHKRFLAALPLTHRDGEVLLVHAGARHPGQWPYVTSPRQAELSLSATDARLVFCGHTHMPVVFSLQPNGTCLPFVPVANQPVPLLRHRRWQAVVGSVGQPRDGSAAAAYSILDLAQGTLTQHRVAYEVGEPARPGALRGNMRAPRIEKGLVLDGFTLVEPIKLGGMAQIWDVTRPGEDGGLVMKIPLILDGDDPTMIVGFEMEQMILPRLKGRHVPRFVANGDFATQPYIVMERVIGRSLYERMGEAPFPPDEVARTGLAVATALRDLHRQKVLHLDIKPANVIIRDDGTAVLVDFGLARHLALPDLLAEEFRVPMGTAPYIAPEQVLKARDDPRSDIFALGAVLYEMVTGRQPFGDPKASRGMRRRLWADPWPPRALRPDCPSWLQEIILRCLAIDPGARYPTAAQLCFDLAHPDQVRLTGLAEKVSRDPVGQRVRRWFRAAGAERPAPYRMEEGAHEAPIVVAAVDLSEDYCDVASAVRAMAGRMLTLLPGARLACVNVLKIKRLGIDETTDGEGRPLHVSRLVLLRAWAEPLGLPFDRITYHVLESTDPAEAIVTHARENHVDQIVMGARASSTTRRFLGSVSAQVAAEAPCTVTIVRTPALREAEAA
;
A
#
# COMPACT_ATOMS: atom_id res chain seq x y z
N MET A 1 35.01 12.47 -21.53
CA MET A 1 33.96 11.87 -22.36
C MET A 1 32.64 12.01 -21.64
N ARG A 2 31.68 12.68 -22.28
CA ARG A 2 30.31 12.92 -21.82
C ARG A 2 29.36 12.10 -22.68
N ILE A 3 28.55 11.26 -22.06
CA ILE A 3 27.60 10.37 -22.75
C ILE A 3 26.18 10.78 -22.36
N ALA A 4 25.32 11.03 -23.35
CA ALA A 4 23.88 11.13 -23.12
C ALA A 4 23.27 9.73 -23.09
N LEU A 5 22.57 9.41 -22.00
CA LEU A 5 21.83 8.17 -21.79
C LEU A 5 20.35 8.47 -21.96
N LEU A 6 19.74 7.95 -23.02
CA LEU A 6 18.30 8.04 -23.30
C LEU A 6 17.70 6.65 -23.19
N SER A 7 16.50 6.53 -22.64
CA SER A 7 15.81 5.25 -22.47
C SER A 7 14.30 5.42 -22.62
N ASP A 8 13.60 4.34 -22.96
CA ASP A 8 12.14 4.29 -22.91
C ASP A 8 11.52 5.41 -23.76
N ILE A 9 11.91 5.45 -25.05
CA ILE A 9 11.45 6.43 -26.04
C ILE A 9 9.97 6.19 -26.39
N HIS A 10 9.52 4.94 -26.37
CA HIS A 10 8.12 4.54 -26.52
C HIS A 10 7.42 5.22 -27.70
N ALA A 11 8.07 5.31 -28.87
CA ALA A 11 7.51 5.94 -30.07
C ALA A 11 6.99 7.39 -29.89
N ASN A 12 7.47 8.11 -28.87
CA ASN A 12 7.12 9.51 -28.61
C ASN A 12 8.12 10.43 -29.31
N ARG A 13 7.84 10.77 -30.57
CA ARG A 13 8.75 11.54 -31.44
C ARG A 13 9.02 12.95 -30.91
N GLU A 14 8.00 13.65 -30.43
CA GLU A 14 8.11 15.01 -29.91
C GLU A 14 9.05 15.07 -28.70
N ALA A 15 8.88 14.16 -27.75
CA ALA A 15 9.75 14.06 -26.58
C ALA A 15 11.18 13.69 -26.98
N PHE A 16 11.33 12.77 -27.93
CA PHE A 16 12.64 12.33 -28.39
C PHE A 16 13.42 13.44 -29.09
N GLU A 17 12.80 14.15 -30.03
CA GLU A 17 13.43 15.28 -30.72
C GLU A 17 13.75 16.43 -29.78
N ALA A 18 12.89 16.73 -28.81
CA ALA A 18 13.18 17.73 -27.78
C ALA A 18 14.40 17.34 -26.94
N CYS A 19 14.50 16.07 -26.54
CA CYS A 19 15.66 15.53 -25.84
C CYS A 19 16.93 15.61 -26.69
N LEU A 20 16.89 15.23 -27.97
CA LEU A 20 18.04 15.33 -28.87
C LEU A 20 18.51 16.77 -29.05
N ALA A 21 17.58 17.71 -29.26
CA ALA A 21 17.91 19.14 -29.34
C ALA A 21 18.56 19.66 -28.04
N HIS A 22 18.09 19.20 -26.88
CA HIS A 22 18.71 19.52 -25.60
C HIS A 22 20.09 18.87 -25.45
N VAL A 23 20.25 17.61 -25.83
CA VAL A 23 21.52 16.88 -25.84
C VAL A 23 22.59 17.59 -26.67
N THR A 24 22.23 18.09 -27.86
CA THR A 24 23.13 18.88 -28.71
C THR A 24 23.60 20.15 -28.00
N ARG A 25 22.71 20.87 -27.32
CA ARG A 25 23.06 22.08 -26.55
C ARG A 25 23.99 21.78 -25.36
N GLN A 26 23.89 20.58 -24.79
CA GLN A 26 24.75 20.18 -23.68
C GLN A 26 26.17 19.78 -24.12
N GLY A 27 26.44 19.63 -25.42
CA GLY A 27 27.79 19.31 -25.95
C GLY A 27 28.31 17.96 -25.48
N VAL A 28 27.52 16.89 -25.69
CA VAL A 28 27.94 15.51 -25.38
C VAL A 28 28.81 14.93 -26.49
N ASP A 29 29.71 14.02 -26.13
CA ASP A 29 30.62 13.36 -27.07
C ASP A 29 29.99 12.12 -27.74
N ARG A 30 29.03 11.47 -27.06
CA ARG A 30 28.38 10.24 -27.52
C ARG A 30 26.95 10.14 -27.00
N ILE A 31 26.09 9.45 -27.76
CA ILE A 31 24.72 9.11 -27.37
C ILE A 31 24.64 7.59 -27.13
N ALA A 32 23.90 7.20 -26.10
CA ALA A 32 23.48 5.83 -25.85
C ALA A 32 21.97 5.76 -25.66
N VAL A 33 21.30 4.90 -26.43
CA VAL A 33 19.88 4.59 -26.35
C VAL A 33 19.72 3.23 -25.69
N LEU A 34 19.06 3.19 -24.55
CA LEU A 34 18.96 2.04 -23.67
C LEU A 34 17.75 1.14 -23.95
N GLY A 35 17.16 1.22 -25.15
CA GLY A 35 16.03 0.38 -25.57
C GLY A 35 14.66 1.04 -25.35
N ASP A 36 13.63 0.28 -25.73
CA ASP A 36 12.23 0.69 -25.81
C ASP A 36 12.08 1.91 -26.74
N ILE A 37 12.57 1.73 -27.97
CA ILE A 37 12.45 2.70 -29.06
C ILE A 37 10.98 2.84 -29.47
N VAL A 38 10.29 1.70 -29.55
CA VAL A 38 8.86 1.60 -29.85
C VAL A 38 8.04 1.34 -28.58
N GLY A 39 6.73 1.54 -28.64
CA GLY A 39 5.85 1.33 -27.49
C GLY A 39 4.56 2.14 -27.62
N TYR A 40 4.23 2.88 -26.56
CA TYR A 40 2.90 3.50 -26.39
C TYR A 40 2.61 4.72 -27.29
N GLY A 41 3.63 5.33 -27.90
CA GLY A 41 3.53 6.54 -28.71
C GLY A 41 3.11 6.29 -30.16
N ALA A 42 2.71 7.36 -30.83
CA ALA A 42 2.07 7.29 -32.14
C ALA A 42 3.04 7.19 -33.33
N ASP A 43 4.35 7.39 -33.11
CA ASP A 43 5.32 7.55 -34.20
C ASP A 43 6.46 6.50 -34.18
N PRO A 44 6.17 5.18 -34.16
CA PRO A 44 7.20 4.14 -34.03
C PRO A 44 8.14 4.09 -35.24
N VAL A 45 7.65 4.41 -36.45
CA VAL A 45 8.48 4.47 -37.66
C VAL A 45 9.53 5.58 -37.53
N ALA A 46 9.09 6.81 -37.28
CA ALA A 46 9.99 7.97 -37.22
C ALA A 46 11.00 7.84 -36.07
N CYS A 47 10.60 7.35 -34.89
CA CYS A 47 11.53 7.08 -33.80
C CYS A 47 12.55 5.99 -34.17
N THR A 48 12.12 4.92 -34.84
CA THR A 48 13.03 3.83 -35.26
C THR A 48 14.03 4.29 -36.31
N GLU A 49 13.58 5.02 -37.34
CA GLU A 49 14.45 5.62 -38.37
C GLU A 49 15.48 6.57 -37.74
N ARG A 50 15.02 7.41 -36.80
CA ARG A 50 15.90 8.37 -36.12
C ARG A 50 16.95 7.68 -35.26
N VAL A 51 16.59 6.63 -34.52
CA VAL A 51 17.56 5.84 -33.75
C VAL A 51 18.53 5.09 -34.66
N ALA A 52 18.07 4.58 -35.80
CA ALA A 52 18.94 3.93 -36.79
C ALA A 52 19.96 4.90 -37.40
N GLU A 53 19.56 6.14 -37.68
CA GLU A 53 20.47 7.20 -38.12
C GLU A 53 21.55 7.50 -37.06
N LEU A 54 21.15 7.66 -35.80
CA LEU A 54 22.09 7.87 -34.69
C LEU A 54 23.06 6.70 -34.53
N ALA A 55 22.59 5.45 -34.68
CA ALA A 55 23.44 4.27 -34.65
C ALA A 55 24.49 4.31 -35.78
N GLY A 56 24.09 4.73 -36.99
CA GLY A 56 25.00 4.95 -38.12
C GLY A 56 26.05 6.04 -37.87
N GLN A 57 25.75 7.00 -36.99
CA GLN A 57 26.66 8.05 -36.53
C GLN A 57 27.52 7.64 -35.32
N GLY A 58 27.43 6.38 -34.88
CA GLY A 58 28.23 5.84 -33.78
C GLY A 58 27.56 5.92 -32.40
N ALA A 59 26.26 6.17 -32.31
CA ALA A 59 25.51 6.01 -31.07
C ALA A 59 25.45 4.53 -30.65
N ILE A 60 25.48 4.29 -29.35
CA ILE A 60 25.26 2.95 -28.80
C ILE A 60 23.75 2.73 -28.70
N VAL A 61 23.24 1.63 -29.23
CA VAL A 61 21.82 1.27 -29.13
C VAL A 61 21.72 -0.16 -28.65
N ILE A 62 20.93 -0.39 -27.61
CA ILE A 62 20.65 -1.72 -27.06
C ILE A 62 19.16 -2.02 -27.10
N LEU A 63 18.82 -3.31 -27.05
CA LEU A 63 17.46 -3.83 -27.18
C LEU A 63 16.65 -3.61 -25.89
N GLY A 64 15.43 -3.07 -26.01
CA GLY A 64 14.42 -3.08 -24.95
C GLY A 64 13.39 -4.20 -25.09
N ASN A 65 12.55 -4.39 -24.08
CA ASN A 65 11.53 -5.45 -24.10
C ASN A 65 10.40 -5.13 -25.09
N HIS A 66 10.05 -3.87 -25.30
CA HIS A 66 9.10 -3.46 -26.34
C HIS A 66 9.68 -3.68 -27.73
N ASP A 67 10.97 -3.39 -27.93
CA ASP A 67 11.65 -3.62 -29.20
C ASP A 67 11.72 -5.12 -29.53
N GLU A 68 12.07 -5.96 -28.55
CA GLU A 68 12.09 -7.42 -28.68
C GLU A 68 10.68 -7.96 -28.97
N ALA A 69 9.67 -7.42 -28.30
CA ALA A 69 8.29 -7.86 -28.44
C ALA A 69 7.75 -7.66 -29.86
N VAL A 70 8.29 -6.75 -30.68
CA VAL A 70 7.91 -6.64 -32.11
C VAL A 70 8.11 -7.97 -32.86
N GLN A 71 9.06 -8.80 -32.42
CA GLN A 71 9.47 -10.03 -33.11
C GLN A 71 8.90 -11.33 -32.51
N ARG A 72 8.20 -11.27 -31.37
CA ARG A 72 7.69 -12.47 -30.67
C ARG A 72 6.21 -12.67 -30.98
N ASP A 73 5.78 -13.88 -31.30
CA ASP A 73 4.35 -14.14 -31.57
C ASP A 73 3.47 -13.92 -30.32
N ASP A 74 4.00 -14.24 -29.14
CA ASP A 74 3.32 -14.11 -27.83
C ASP A 74 4.29 -13.51 -26.79
N PRO A 75 4.51 -12.19 -26.80
CA PRO A 75 5.40 -11.53 -25.85
C PRO A 75 4.72 -11.44 -24.47
N ASP A 76 5.47 -11.79 -23.42
CA ASP A 76 5.05 -11.68 -22.01
C ASP A 76 4.99 -10.19 -21.61
N MET A 77 3.85 -9.54 -21.86
CA MET A 77 3.60 -8.12 -21.63
C MET A 77 2.14 -7.89 -21.20
N ASN A 78 1.87 -6.75 -20.55
CA ASN A 78 0.51 -6.35 -20.22
C ASN A 78 -0.33 -6.02 -21.48
N ALA A 79 -1.65 -5.96 -21.33
CA ALA A 79 -2.58 -5.80 -22.45
C ALA A 79 -2.39 -4.50 -23.27
N ASP A 80 -2.08 -3.38 -22.62
CA ASP A 80 -1.87 -2.09 -23.29
C ASP A 80 -0.56 -2.06 -24.08
N ALA A 81 0.51 -2.60 -23.49
CA ALA A 81 1.78 -2.80 -24.16
C ALA A 81 1.63 -3.76 -25.34
N LEU A 82 0.92 -4.87 -25.16
CA LEU A 82 0.64 -5.83 -26.22
C LEU A 82 -0.19 -5.18 -27.35
N ALA A 83 -1.21 -4.39 -27.03
CA ALA A 83 -2.01 -3.66 -28.02
C ALA A 83 -1.16 -2.65 -28.80
N ALA A 84 -0.32 -1.88 -28.10
CA ALA A 84 0.60 -0.94 -28.71
C ALA A 84 1.63 -1.64 -29.62
N ILE A 85 2.15 -2.80 -29.19
CA ILE A 85 3.08 -3.61 -29.99
C ILE A 85 2.38 -4.26 -31.19
N CYS A 86 1.17 -4.78 -31.04
CA CYS A 86 0.37 -5.33 -32.13
C CYS A 86 0.10 -4.28 -33.22
N TRP A 87 -0.26 -3.07 -32.82
CA TRP A 87 -0.39 -1.95 -33.75
C TRP A 87 0.96 -1.57 -34.38
N THR A 88 2.01 -1.44 -33.57
CA THR A 88 3.38 -1.14 -34.01
C THR A 88 3.87 -2.12 -35.09
N ARG A 89 3.64 -3.43 -34.91
CA ARG A 89 3.99 -4.45 -35.90
C ARG A 89 3.31 -4.23 -37.26
N GLY A 90 2.09 -3.70 -37.24
CA GLY A 90 1.30 -3.40 -38.43
C GLY A 90 1.78 -2.16 -39.19
N VAL A 91 2.45 -1.22 -38.52
CA VAL A 91 2.95 0.04 -39.13
C VAL A 91 4.44 0.01 -39.46
N LEU A 92 5.23 -0.84 -38.81
CA LEU A 92 6.66 -0.99 -39.11
C LEU A 92 6.90 -1.78 -40.41
N GLY A 93 7.72 -1.22 -41.30
CA GLY A 93 8.29 -1.94 -42.43
C GLY A 93 9.33 -2.99 -42.01
N GLU A 94 9.65 -3.90 -42.94
CA GLU A 94 10.60 -5.01 -42.69
C GLU A 94 12.02 -4.54 -42.34
N ASP A 95 12.46 -3.39 -42.87
CA ASP A 95 13.75 -2.81 -42.54
C ASP A 95 13.82 -2.36 -41.07
N HIS A 96 12.74 -1.77 -40.55
CA HIS A 96 12.64 -1.38 -39.15
C HIS A 96 12.66 -2.59 -38.22
N LYS A 97 11.89 -3.63 -38.56
CA LYS A 97 11.86 -4.88 -37.80
C LYS A 97 13.24 -5.53 -37.75
N ARG A 98 13.94 -5.61 -38.90
CA ARG A 98 15.32 -6.13 -38.96
C ARG A 98 16.29 -5.31 -38.13
N PHE A 99 16.18 -3.99 -38.14
CA PHE A 99 17.00 -3.12 -37.30
C PHE A 99 16.79 -3.43 -35.82
N LEU A 100 15.54 -3.46 -35.33
CA LEU A 100 15.23 -3.75 -33.92
C LEU A 100 15.72 -5.15 -33.51
N ALA A 101 15.53 -6.17 -34.36
CA ALA A 101 15.97 -7.54 -34.07
C ALA A 101 17.49 -7.70 -33.97
N ALA A 102 18.26 -6.80 -34.59
CA ALA A 102 19.72 -6.85 -34.59
C ALA A 102 20.35 -6.17 -33.36
N LEU A 103 19.56 -5.50 -32.52
CA LEU A 103 20.07 -4.76 -31.37
C LEU A 103 20.60 -5.73 -30.28
N PRO A 104 21.77 -5.44 -29.69
CA PRO A 104 22.32 -6.26 -28.62
C PRO A 104 21.58 -6.05 -27.29
N LEU A 105 21.45 -7.09 -26.47
CA LEU A 105 20.85 -7.01 -25.13
C LEU A 105 21.63 -6.12 -24.15
N THR A 106 22.94 -6.03 -24.33
CA THR A 106 23.84 -5.26 -23.45
C THR A 106 24.99 -4.67 -24.23
N HIS A 107 25.57 -3.58 -23.74
CA HIS A 107 26.81 -3.00 -24.28
C HIS A 107 27.75 -2.63 -23.14
N ARG A 108 29.03 -2.99 -23.24
CA ARG A 108 30.05 -2.68 -22.24
C ARG A 108 31.14 -1.81 -22.85
N ASP A 109 31.42 -0.68 -22.20
CA ASP A 109 32.51 0.23 -22.54
C ASP A 109 33.36 0.49 -21.29
N GLY A 110 34.45 -0.27 -21.16
CA GLY A 110 35.34 -0.23 -20.00
C GLY A 110 34.64 -0.55 -18.68
N GLU A 111 34.55 0.45 -17.79
CA GLU A 111 33.90 0.36 -16.48
C GLU A 111 32.38 0.60 -16.49
N VAL A 112 31.83 0.91 -17.67
CA VAL A 112 30.40 1.18 -17.89
C VAL A 112 29.73 -0.02 -18.53
N LEU A 113 28.60 -0.45 -17.96
CA LEU A 113 27.69 -1.44 -18.55
C LEU A 113 26.33 -0.79 -18.79
N LEU A 114 25.84 -0.93 -20.02
CA LEU A 114 24.53 -0.48 -20.46
C LEU A 114 23.64 -1.71 -20.67
N VAL A 115 22.49 -1.72 -20.02
CA VAL A 115 21.45 -2.76 -20.13
C VAL A 115 20.09 -2.06 -20.16
N HIS A 116 19.04 -2.65 -20.76
CA HIS A 116 17.73 -1.99 -20.73
C HIS A 116 17.07 -2.09 -19.35
N ALA A 117 17.12 -3.26 -18.70
CA ALA A 117 16.47 -3.51 -17.41
C ALA A 117 17.47 -3.74 -16.25
N GLY A 118 17.99 -4.95 -16.08
CA GLY A 118 19.00 -5.26 -15.07
C GLY A 118 20.10 -6.17 -15.60
N ALA A 119 21.29 -6.10 -15.01
CA ALA A 119 22.46 -6.86 -15.49
C ALA A 119 22.37 -8.36 -15.19
N ARG A 120 21.48 -8.77 -14.28
CA ARG A 120 21.26 -10.18 -13.93
C ARG A 120 20.25 -10.80 -14.89
N HIS A 121 20.72 -11.62 -15.84
CA HIS A 121 19.86 -12.22 -16.89
C HIS A 121 19.13 -11.15 -17.74
N PRO A 122 19.85 -10.31 -18.49
CA PRO A 122 19.28 -9.13 -19.17
C PRO A 122 18.13 -9.44 -20.13
N GLY A 123 18.10 -10.62 -20.79
CA GLY A 123 16.98 -11.05 -21.64
C GLY A 123 15.71 -11.51 -20.89
N GLN A 124 15.68 -11.44 -19.56
CA GLN A 124 14.48 -11.64 -18.74
C GLN A 124 13.87 -10.32 -18.24
N TRP A 125 14.41 -9.19 -18.70
CA TRP A 125 13.89 -7.85 -18.41
C TRP A 125 13.65 -7.58 -16.91
N PRO A 126 14.61 -7.89 -16.01
CA PRO A 126 14.39 -7.78 -14.57
C PRO A 126 14.32 -6.31 -14.12
N TYR A 127 13.26 -5.95 -13.38
CA TYR A 127 13.14 -4.62 -12.79
C TYR A 127 14.23 -4.32 -11.74
N VAL A 128 14.68 -3.06 -11.72
CA VAL A 128 15.58 -2.50 -10.71
C VAL A 128 14.89 -1.32 -10.03
N THR A 129 14.01 -1.58 -9.06
CA THR A 129 13.26 -0.54 -8.32
C THR A 129 13.64 -0.44 -6.85
N SER A 130 14.36 -1.44 -6.32
CA SER A 130 14.73 -1.53 -4.91
C SER A 130 16.25 -1.71 -4.72
N PRO A 131 16.77 -1.36 -3.52
CA PRO A 131 18.17 -1.62 -3.18
C PRO A 131 18.58 -3.09 -3.37
N ARG A 132 17.69 -4.03 -3.04
CA ARG A 132 17.98 -5.47 -3.17
C ARG A 132 18.12 -5.90 -4.63
N GLN A 133 17.32 -5.35 -5.54
CA GLN A 133 17.45 -5.64 -6.98
C GLN A 133 18.72 -4.99 -7.55
N ALA A 134 19.07 -3.78 -7.11
CA ALA A 134 20.32 -3.14 -7.50
C ALA A 134 21.55 -3.94 -7.03
N GLU A 135 21.53 -4.52 -5.82
CA GLU A 135 22.57 -5.44 -5.33
C GLU A 135 22.71 -6.67 -6.22
N LEU A 136 21.58 -7.27 -6.63
CA LEU A 136 21.57 -8.45 -7.50
C LEU A 136 22.10 -8.12 -8.90
N SER A 137 21.74 -6.96 -9.45
CA SER A 137 22.25 -6.45 -10.72
C SER A 137 23.76 -6.23 -10.65
N LEU A 138 24.24 -5.50 -9.63
CA LEU A 138 25.66 -5.20 -9.44
C LEU A 138 26.48 -6.46 -9.13
N SER A 139 25.89 -7.47 -8.50
CA SER A 139 26.59 -8.74 -8.21
C SER A 139 26.75 -9.61 -9.46
N ALA A 140 25.95 -9.40 -10.51
CA ALA A 140 26.01 -10.16 -11.77
C ALA A 140 27.09 -9.63 -12.75
N THR A 141 27.77 -8.54 -12.42
CA THR A 141 28.81 -7.91 -13.24
C THR A 141 29.93 -7.37 -12.37
N ASP A 142 31.11 -7.17 -12.95
CA ASP A 142 32.25 -6.46 -12.36
C ASP A 142 32.30 -4.98 -12.77
N ALA A 143 31.40 -4.52 -13.65
CA ALA A 143 31.33 -3.12 -14.07
C ALA A 143 31.14 -2.17 -12.87
N ARG A 144 31.83 -1.03 -12.88
CA ARG A 144 31.72 -0.04 -11.81
C ARG A 144 30.42 0.74 -11.91
N LEU A 145 30.02 1.09 -13.13
CA LEU A 145 28.83 1.87 -13.43
C LEU A 145 27.88 1.03 -14.28
N VAL A 146 26.66 0.81 -13.81
CA VAL A 146 25.61 0.10 -14.56
C VAL A 146 24.45 1.06 -14.78
N PHE A 147 24.03 1.22 -16.03
CA PHE A 147 22.90 2.08 -16.40
C PHE A 147 21.80 1.26 -17.06
N CYS A 148 20.57 1.54 -16.68
CA CYS A 148 19.37 0.94 -17.27
C CYS A 148 18.18 1.88 -17.32
N GLY A 149 17.11 1.50 -17.99
CA GLY A 149 15.79 2.14 -17.96
C GLY A 149 14.71 1.16 -17.48
N HIS A 150 13.67 0.96 -18.29
CA HIS A 150 12.60 -0.04 -18.13
C HIS A 150 11.56 0.25 -17.05
N THR A 151 11.94 0.87 -15.92
CA THR A 151 10.97 1.25 -14.86
C THR A 151 10.39 2.65 -15.05
N HIS A 152 11.01 3.45 -15.92
CA HIS A 152 10.70 4.87 -16.19
C HIS A 152 10.87 5.81 -14.98
N MET A 153 11.36 5.28 -13.86
CA MET A 153 11.53 5.97 -12.58
C MET A 153 13.02 6.16 -12.30
N PRO A 154 13.55 7.39 -12.38
CA PRO A 154 14.97 7.66 -12.18
C PRO A 154 15.35 7.42 -10.71
N VAL A 155 16.33 6.57 -10.49
CA VAL A 155 16.87 6.29 -9.16
C VAL A 155 18.32 5.86 -9.29
N VAL A 156 19.16 6.27 -8.33
CA VAL A 156 20.57 5.89 -8.29
C VAL A 156 20.84 5.13 -7.01
N PHE A 157 21.54 4.02 -7.14
CA PHE A 157 21.93 3.14 -6.05
C PHE A 157 23.44 3.12 -5.89
N SER A 158 23.90 3.30 -4.65
CA SER A 158 25.31 3.21 -4.28
C SER A 158 25.56 1.94 -3.48
N LEU A 159 26.43 1.06 -3.99
CA LEU A 159 26.84 -0.14 -3.27
C LEU A 159 27.79 0.26 -2.12
N GLN A 160 27.38 -0.10 -0.90
CA GLN A 160 28.16 0.13 0.32
C GLN A 160 29.14 -1.04 0.57
N PRO A 161 30.20 -0.83 1.38
CA PRO A 161 31.18 -1.88 1.71
C PRO A 161 30.59 -3.12 2.40
N ASN A 162 29.46 -2.99 3.08
CA ASN A 162 28.74 -4.10 3.73
C ASN A 162 27.89 -4.93 2.73
N GLY A 163 27.96 -4.63 1.43
CA GLY A 163 27.22 -5.31 0.37
C GLY A 163 25.79 -4.81 0.15
N THR A 164 25.32 -3.81 0.90
CA THR A 164 23.97 -3.26 0.71
C THR A 164 23.96 -2.06 -0.23
N CYS A 165 22.86 -1.84 -0.97
CA CYS A 165 22.68 -0.60 -1.74
C CYS A 165 21.95 0.48 -0.93
N LEU A 166 22.34 1.75 -1.11
CA LEU A 166 21.57 2.91 -0.65
C LEU A 166 20.93 3.60 -1.86
N PRO A 167 19.59 3.78 -1.86
CA PRO A 167 18.89 4.49 -2.92
C PRO A 167 18.91 6.00 -2.68
N PHE A 168 18.89 6.78 -3.74
CA PHE A 168 18.46 8.17 -3.72
C PHE A 168 17.90 8.57 -5.09
N VAL A 169 16.95 9.50 -5.06
CA VAL A 169 16.34 10.04 -6.27
C VAL A 169 17.17 11.26 -6.72
N PRO A 170 17.73 11.26 -7.93
CA PRO A 170 18.47 12.42 -8.44
C PRO A 170 17.56 13.63 -8.62
N VAL A 171 18.04 14.81 -8.24
CA VAL A 171 17.36 16.09 -8.51
C VAL A 171 17.72 16.57 -9.90
N ALA A 172 16.73 16.97 -10.69
CA ALA A 172 16.94 17.42 -12.06
C ALA A 172 17.94 18.58 -12.14
N ASN A 173 18.83 18.52 -13.13
CA ASN A 173 19.92 19.45 -13.41
C ASN A 173 20.97 19.60 -12.28
N GLN A 174 20.97 18.71 -11.28
CA GLN A 174 22.01 18.68 -10.26
C GLN A 174 22.95 17.48 -10.49
N PRO A 175 24.28 17.71 -10.55
CA PRO A 175 25.22 16.63 -10.77
C PRO A 175 25.35 15.75 -9.53
N VAL A 176 25.20 14.45 -9.73
CA VAL A 176 25.38 13.41 -8.73
C VAL A 176 26.82 12.88 -8.80
N PRO A 177 27.63 13.00 -7.74
CA PRO A 177 29.00 12.50 -7.73
C PRO A 177 29.04 10.96 -7.63
N LEU A 178 29.61 10.31 -8.65
CA LEU A 178 29.81 8.86 -8.74
C LEU A 178 31.21 8.47 -8.25
N LEU A 179 31.39 8.51 -6.92
CA LEU A 179 32.68 8.25 -6.25
C LEU A 179 33.38 6.98 -6.78
N ARG A 180 34.67 7.13 -7.15
CA ARG A 180 35.47 6.07 -7.81
C ARG A 180 35.66 4.79 -7.01
N HIS A 181 35.65 4.87 -5.68
CA HIS A 181 35.80 3.71 -4.80
C HIS A 181 34.49 2.92 -4.59
N ARG A 182 33.39 3.34 -5.24
CA ARG A 182 32.07 2.70 -5.15
C ARG A 182 31.60 2.21 -6.50
N ARG A 183 30.71 1.22 -6.47
CA ARG A 183 29.96 0.73 -7.62
C ARG A 183 28.55 1.29 -7.59
N TRP A 184 28.01 1.58 -8.77
CA TRP A 184 26.78 2.35 -8.93
C TRP A 184 25.87 1.68 -9.94
N GLN A 185 24.59 1.59 -9.59
CA GLN A 185 23.51 1.21 -10.50
C GLN A 185 22.60 2.43 -10.63
N ALA A 186 22.35 2.89 -11.85
CA ALA A 186 21.46 4.02 -12.10
C ALA A 186 20.36 3.61 -13.08
N VAL A 187 19.13 3.85 -12.68
CA VAL A 187 17.98 3.82 -13.58
C VAL A 187 17.82 5.21 -14.15
N VAL A 188 17.90 5.30 -15.47
CA VAL A 188 17.71 6.51 -16.26
C VAL A 188 16.21 6.74 -16.37
N GLY A 189 15.78 8.00 -16.32
CA GLY A 189 14.38 8.35 -16.55
C GLY A 189 13.95 8.05 -17.99
N SER A 190 12.64 8.04 -18.23
CA SER A 190 12.07 7.77 -19.55
C SER A 190 11.94 9.04 -20.40
N VAL A 191 12.27 8.90 -21.69
CA VAL A 191 12.06 9.95 -22.69
C VAL A 191 10.57 10.08 -23.04
N GLY A 192 9.91 8.99 -23.40
CA GLY A 192 8.57 9.03 -23.98
C GLY A 192 7.41 8.81 -23.02
N GLN A 193 7.66 8.23 -21.85
CA GLN A 193 6.62 7.91 -20.87
C GLN A 193 7.16 8.00 -19.42
N PRO A 194 7.65 9.16 -18.95
CA PRO A 194 8.10 9.33 -17.56
C PRO A 194 6.99 9.01 -16.56
N ARG A 195 7.31 8.24 -15.50
CA ARG A 195 6.33 7.79 -14.48
C ARG A 195 6.54 8.42 -13.10
N ASP A 196 7.47 9.36 -13.02
CA ASP A 196 7.97 9.95 -11.77
C ASP A 196 7.26 11.24 -11.35
N GLY A 197 6.02 11.40 -11.79
CA GLY A 197 5.18 12.55 -11.49
C GLY A 197 5.52 13.81 -12.30
N SER A 198 6.42 13.75 -13.28
CA SER A 198 6.73 14.84 -14.22
C SER A 198 6.38 14.45 -15.66
N ALA A 199 5.63 15.31 -16.38
CA ALA A 199 5.33 15.12 -17.80
C ALA A 199 6.52 15.42 -18.73
N ALA A 200 7.52 16.17 -18.26
CA ALA A 200 8.73 16.45 -19.02
C ALA A 200 9.57 15.17 -19.23
N ALA A 201 10.04 14.98 -20.45
CA ALA A 201 10.93 13.90 -20.84
C ALA A 201 12.19 13.90 -19.96
N ALA A 202 12.69 12.72 -19.63
CA ALA A 202 13.88 12.56 -18.81
C ALA A 202 14.97 11.80 -19.57
N TYR A 203 16.21 12.26 -19.39
CA TYR A 203 17.41 11.56 -19.83
C TYR A 203 18.56 11.95 -18.89
N SER A 204 19.69 11.27 -18.97
CA SER A 204 20.85 11.56 -18.11
C SER A 204 22.12 11.82 -18.91
N ILE A 205 23.02 12.65 -18.39
CA ILE A 205 24.39 12.82 -18.91
C ILE A 205 25.38 12.24 -17.91
N LEU A 206 26.15 11.26 -18.36
CA LEU A 206 27.31 10.74 -17.65
C LEU A 206 28.57 11.49 -18.09
N ASP A 207 29.23 12.18 -17.17
CA ASP A 207 30.56 12.74 -17.38
C ASP A 207 31.61 11.84 -16.72
N LEU A 208 32.38 11.11 -17.53
CA LEU A 208 33.41 10.20 -17.04
C LEU A 208 34.67 10.92 -16.53
N ALA A 209 34.93 12.14 -17.00
CA ALA A 209 36.08 12.93 -16.56
C ALA A 209 35.83 13.48 -15.15
N GLN A 210 34.64 14.04 -14.92
CA GLN A 210 34.21 14.56 -13.62
C GLN A 210 33.68 13.47 -12.68
N GLY A 211 33.30 12.31 -13.23
CA GLY A 211 32.70 11.22 -12.46
C GLY A 211 31.33 11.60 -11.92
N THR A 212 30.49 12.23 -12.74
CA THR A 212 29.16 12.71 -12.34
C THR A 212 28.06 12.21 -13.26
N LEU A 213 26.88 11.98 -12.70
CA LEU A 213 25.64 11.74 -13.46
C LEU A 213 24.68 12.91 -13.24
N THR A 214 24.21 13.53 -14.31
CA THR A 214 23.21 14.60 -14.21
C THR A 214 21.95 14.19 -14.93
N GLN A 215 20.82 14.15 -14.23
CA GLN A 215 19.53 13.91 -14.85
C GLN A 215 18.97 15.24 -15.37
N HIS A 216 18.49 15.27 -16.62
CA HIS A 216 17.83 16.43 -17.20
C HIS A 216 16.34 16.19 -17.39
N ARG A 217 15.58 17.29 -17.37
CA ARG A 217 14.16 17.34 -17.74
C ARG A 217 13.98 18.25 -18.93
N VAL A 218 13.24 17.78 -19.92
CA VAL A 218 13.00 18.49 -21.17
C VAL A 218 11.51 18.57 -21.42
N ALA A 219 10.98 19.80 -21.43
CA ALA A 219 9.62 20.04 -21.87
C ALA A 219 9.51 19.85 -23.39
N TYR A 220 8.39 19.30 -23.84
CA TYR A 220 8.06 19.11 -25.25
C TYR A 220 6.57 19.39 -25.46
N GLU A 221 6.19 19.73 -26.70
CA GLU A 221 4.79 19.96 -27.04
C GLU A 221 4.09 18.61 -27.26
N VAL A 222 2.93 18.42 -26.63
CA VAL A 222 2.09 17.24 -26.83
C VAL A 222 1.26 17.48 -28.10
N GLY A 223 1.47 16.68 -29.15
CA GLY A 223 0.75 16.81 -30.41
C GLY A 223 -0.77 16.62 -30.26
N GLU A 224 -1.55 17.11 -31.25
CA GLU A 224 -3.00 16.88 -31.31
C GLU A 224 -3.32 15.38 -31.25
N PRO A 225 -4.27 14.93 -30.40
CA PRO A 225 -4.67 13.55 -30.37
C PRO A 225 -5.35 13.16 -31.69
N ALA A 226 -4.79 12.18 -32.40
CA ALA A 226 -5.47 11.53 -33.51
C ALA A 226 -6.76 10.85 -32.99
N ARG A 227 -7.89 11.47 -33.36
CA ARG A 227 -9.33 11.19 -33.13
C ARG A 227 -9.80 9.70 -33.27
N PRO A 228 -11.13 9.41 -33.22
CA PRO A 228 -12.05 9.35 -32.08
C PRO A 228 -12.81 7.99 -32.12
N GLY A 229 -12.47 7.03 -31.27
CA GLY A 229 -13.14 5.72 -31.32
C GLY A 229 -12.87 4.77 -30.15
N ALA A 230 -11.98 5.12 -29.23
CA ALA A 230 -11.79 4.39 -27.99
C ALA A 230 -12.91 4.78 -27.00
N LEU A 231 -13.80 3.83 -26.78
CA LEU A 231 -14.98 3.93 -25.96
C LEU A 231 -14.64 4.32 -24.51
N ARG A 232 -15.34 5.35 -24.03
CA ARG A 232 -15.77 5.63 -22.65
C ARG A 232 -15.15 4.74 -21.57
N GLY A 233 -14.22 5.33 -20.81
CA GLY A 233 -13.77 4.79 -19.52
C GLY A 233 -12.36 5.23 -19.16
N ASN A 234 -12.02 6.53 -19.27
CA ASN A 234 -10.67 6.99 -18.93
C ASN A 234 -10.72 8.42 -18.36
N MET A 235 -10.82 8.54 -17.04
CA MET A 235 -10.26 9.68 -16.33
C MET A 235 -8.94 9.22 -15.73
N ARG A 236 -7.80 9.66 -16.30
CA ARG A 236 -6.55 9.73 -15.54
C ARG A 236 -6.86 10.50 -14.26
N ALA A 237 -6.57 9.91 -13.09
CA ALA A 237 -6.72 10.63 -11.83
C ALA A 237 -5.94 11.95 -11.94
N PRO A 238 -6.58 13.11 -11.68
CA PRO A 238 -5.95 14.40 -11.85
C PRO A 238 -4.71 14.49 -10.95
N ARG A 239 -3.64 15.13 -11.45
CA ARG A 239 -2.42 15.34 -10.67
C ARG A 239 -2.77 16.12 -9.41
N ILE A 240 -2.53 15.52 -8.25
CA ILE A 240 -2.80 16.13 -6.95
C ILE A 240 -1.81 17.28 -6.73
N GLU A 241 -2.22 18.50 -7.07
CA GLU A 241 -1.42 19.70 -6.94
C GLU A 241 -2.26 20.87 -6.42
N LYS A 242 -1.57 21.90 -5.92
CA LYS A 242 -2.21 23.12 -5.43
C LYS A 242 -3.09 23.73 -6.53
N GLY A 243 -4.32 24.09 -6.18
CA GLY A 243 -5.32 24.64 -7.09
C GLY A 243 -6.23 23.60 -7.76
N LEU A 244 -5.93 22.30 -7.63
CA LEU A 244 -6.83 21.26 -8.10
C LEU A 244 -8.18 21.35 -7.38
N VAL A 245 -9.28 21.21 -8.14
CA VAL A 245 -10.64 21.14 -7.62
C VAL A 245 -11.16 19.71 -7.72
N LEU A 246 -11.49 19.10 -6.57
CA LEU A 246 -12.10 17.79 -6.46
C LEU A 246 -13.48 17.93 -5.82
N ASP A 247 -14.55 17.61 -6.54
CA ASP A 247 -15.95 17.70 -6.08
C ASP A 247 -16.29 19.03 -5.39
N GLY A 248 -15.76 20.13 -5.93
CA GLY A 248 -15.96 21.50 -5.42
C GLY A 248 -15.02 21.91 -4.29
N PHE A 249 -14.12 21.04 -3.84
CA PHE A 249 -13.05 21.36 -2.89
C PHE A 249 -11.77 21.72 -3.61
N THR A 250 -11.24 22.92 -3.36
CA THR A 250 -9.98 23.40 -3.94
C THR A 250 -8.82 23.08 -3.00
N LEU A 251 -7.79 22.38 -3.50
CA LEU A 251 -6.55 22.11 -2.77
C LEU A 251 -5.74 23.40 -2.61
N VAL A 252 -5.40 23.78 -1.37
CA VAL A 252 -4.73 25.05 -1.05
C VAL A 252 -3.25 24.84 -0.77
N GLU A 253 -2.90 24.05 0.25
CA GLU A 253 -1.51 23.76 0.63
C GLU A 253 -1.41 22.32 1.15
N PRO A 254 -0.33 21.59 0.86
CA PRO A 254 -0.10 20.29 1.45
C PRO A 254 0.30 20.46 2.92
N ILE A 255 -0.36 19.73 3.81
CA ILE A 255 0.00 19.61 5.21
C ILE A 255 0.94 18.41 5.34
N LYS A 256 2.18 18.68 5.77
CA LYS A 256 3.19 17.63 5.94
C LYS A 256 2.84 16.77 7.16
N LEU A 257 2.11 15.68 6.93
CA LEU A 257 1.81 14.62 7.88
C LEU A 257 2.35 13.29 7.33
N GLY A 258 2.63 12.34 8.23
CA GLY A 258 3.43 11.12 7.97
C GLY A 258 2.98 10.24 6.79
N GLY A 259 3.86 9.31 6.41
CA GLY A 259 3.92 8.65 5.10
C GLY A 259 2.81 7.66 4.67
N MET A 260 1.57 7.79 5.15
CA MET A 260 0.46 6.90 4.76
C MET A 260 -0.61 7.56 3.88
N ALA A 261 -0.68 8.89 3.85
CA ALA A 261 -1.63 9.65 3.03
C ALA A 261 -1.11 11.07 2.78
N GLN A 262 -1.52 11.71 1.69
CA GLN A 262 -1.36 13.15 1.51
C GLN A 262 -2.49 13.86 2.22
N ILE A 263 -2.16 14.86 3.04
CA ILE A 263 -3.16 15.71 3.69
C ILE A 263 -3.03 17.10 3.10
N TRP A 264 -4.15 17.70 2.73
CA TRP A 264 -4.21 19.01 2.09
C TRP A 264 -5.17 19.91 2.83
N ASP A 265 -4.80 21.17 3.01
CA ASP A 265 -5.77 22.23 3.31
C ASP A 265 -6.71 22.39 2.11
N VAL A 266 -8.02 22.45 2.37
CA VAL A 266 -9.02 22.62 1.31
C VAL A 266 -10.04 23.71 1.63
N THR A 267 -10.58 24.30 0.56
CA THR A 267 -11.64 25.32 0.65
C THR A 267 -12.79 24.97 -0.30
N ARG A 268 -14.01 25.36 0.07
CA ARG A 268 -15.21 25.19 -0.77
C ARG A 268 -16.06 26.46 -0.68
N PRO A 269 -16.63 26.98 -1.79
CA PRO A 269 -17.49 28.14 -1.74
C PRO A 269 -18.66 27.95 -0.77
N GLY A 270 -18.89 28.93 0.10
CA GLY A 270 -19.98 28.90 1.10
C GLY A 270 -19.66 28.14 2.40
N GLU A 271 -18.44 27.63 2.57
CA GLU A 271 -17.97 27.07 3.85
C GLU A 271 -16.85 27.92 4.44
N ASP A 272 -16.91 28.15 5.75
CA ASP A 272 -15.97 28.99 6.51
C ASP A 272 -14.62 28.28 6.75
N GLY A 273 -13.92 27.90 5.68
CA GLY A 273 -12.56 27.36 5.73
C GLY A 273 -12.36 26.22 6.74
N GLY A 274 -11.12 26.00 7.18
CA GLY A 274 -10.82 25.06 8.27
C GLY A 274 -11.11 23.59 7.95
N LEU A 275 -10.92 23.18 6.70
CA LEU A 275 -11.09 21.81 6.24
C LEU A 275 -9.76 21.21 5.77
N VAL A 276 -9.60 19.91 5.97
CA VAL A 276 -8.52 19.12 5.38
C VAL A 276 -9.08 18.00 4.52
N MET A 277 -8.35 17.66 3.46
CA MET A 277 -8.59 16.50 2.62
C MET A 277 -7.45 15.50 2.78
N LYS A 278 -7.79 14.28 3.20
CA LYS A 278 -6.88 13.13 3.23
C LYS A 278 -7.06 12.34 1.93
N ILE A 279 -5.97 12.14 1.20
CA ILE A 279 -5.91 11.38 -0.06
C ILE A 279 -4.93 10.22 0.16
N PRO A 280 -5.32 8.96 -0.08
CA PRO A 280 -4.43 7.83 0.15
C PRO A 280 -3.23 7.93 -0.79
N LEU A 281 -2.04 7.65 -0.26
CA LEU A 281 -0.85 7.43 -1.09
C LEU A 281 -0.94 5.98 -1.59
N ILE A 282 -1.05 5.83 -2.90
CA ILE A 282 -1.09 4.54 -3.59
C ILE A 282 0.17 4.50 -4.45
N LEU A 283 1.27 3.98 -3.91
CA LEU A 283 2.53 3.77 -4.64
C LEU A 283 2.69 2.30 -5.04
N ASP A 284 3.45 2.06 -6.10
CA ASP A 284 3.71 0.71 -6.61
C ASP A 284 4.48 -0.13 -5.57
N GLY A 285 3.87 -1.24 -5.14
CA GLY A 285 4.43 -2.16 -4.14
C GLY A 285 4.16 -1.78 -2.68
N ASP A 286 3.28 -0.80 -2.42
CA ASP A 286 2.82 -0.47 -1.07
C ASP A 286 2.05 -1.61 -0.41
N ASP A 287 2.06 -1.64 0.93
CA ASP A 287 1.29 -2.56 1.76
C ASP A 287 -0.23 -2.33 1.52
N PRO A 288 -0.98 -3.33 1.00
CA PRO A 288 -2.41 -3.19 0.75
C PRO A 288 -3.22 -2.77 1.99
N THR A 289 -2.65 -2.96 3.19
CA THR A 289 -3.19 -2.47 4.46
C THR A 289 -3.52 -0.97 4.43
N MET A 290 -2.79 -0.16 3.65
CA MET A 290 -3.03 1.28 3.54
C MET A 290 -4.36 1.61 2.84
N ILE A 291 -4.65 0.92 1.75
CA ILE A 291 -5.87 1.11 0.94
C ILE A 291 -7.09 0.64 1.73
N VAL A 292 -7.00 -0.55 2.31
CA VAL A 292 -8.07 -1.15 3.11
C VAL A 292 -8.31 -0.35 4.39
N GLY A 293 -7.25 0.15 5.01
CA GLY A 293 -7.37 1.05 6.16
C GLY A 293 -8.06 2.36 5.79
N PHE A 294 -7.74 2.94 4.63
CA PHE A 294 -8.44 4.12 4.14
C PHE A 294 -9.93 3.85 3.87
N GLU A 295 -10.27 2.68 3.32
CA GLU A 295 -11.66 2.24 3.15
C GLU A 295 -12.39 2.10 4.49
N MET A 296 -11.74 1.51 5.49
CA MET A 296 -12.28 1.44 6.85
C MET A 296 -12.58 2.82 7.42
N GLU A 297 -11.69 3.80 7.21
CA GLU A 297 -11.90 5.16 7.66
C GLU A 297 -13.08 5.83 6.95
N GLN A 298 -13.23 5.63 5.64
CA GLN A 298 -14.42 6.10 4.88
C GLN A 298 -15.73 5.52 5.41
N MET A 299 -15.73 4.29 5.91
CA MET A 299 -16.93 3.65 6.47
C MET A 299 -17.25 4.14 7.89
N ILE A 300 -16.22 4.38 8.70
CA ILE A 300 -16.35 4.70 10.13
C ILE A 300 -16.60 6.20 10.34
N LEU A 301 -15.76 7.08 9.78
CA LEU A 301 -15.75 8.51 10.12
C LEU A 301 -17.11 9.22 9.90
N PRO A 302 -17.91 8.93 8.85
CA PRO A 302 -19.23 9.55 8.66
C PRO A 302 -20.25 9.24 9.76
N ARG A 303 -20.03 8.18 10.55
CA ARG A 303 -20.93 7.77 11.65
C ARG A 303 -20.58 8.44 12.97
N LEU A 304 -19.36 8.94 13.09
CA LEU A 304 -18.85 9.50 14.32
C LEU A 304 -19.39 10.92 14.54
N LYS A 305 -19.71 11.22 15.80
CA LYS A 305 -20.23 12.52 16.22
C LYS A 305 -19.56 12.98 17.51
N GLY A 306 -19.55 14.29 17.72
CA GLY A 306 -19.07 14.95 18.94
C GLY A 306 -17.70 15.59 18.79
N ARG A 307 -17.23 16.22 19.87
CA ARG A 307 -16.02 17.06 19.87
C ARG A 307 -14.69 16.29 19.87
N HIS A 308 -14.72 14.99 20.11
CA HIS A 308 -13.53 14.16 20.30
C HIS A 308 -13.03 13.50 19.01
N VAL A 309 -13.66 13.80 17.89
CA VAL A 309 -13.37 13.29 16.54
C VAL A 309 -13.51 14.45 15.56
N PRO A 310 -12.77 14.47 14.43
CA PRO A 310 -12.99 15.46 13.39
C PRO A 310 -14.39 15.37 12.83
N ARG A 311 -15.05 16.51 12.59
CA ARG A 311 -16.32 16.51 11.88
C ARG A 311 -16.11 16.06 10.43
N PHE A 312 -16.81 15.00 10.03
CA PHE A 312 -16.86 14.55 8.63
C PHE A 312 -17.59 15.57 7.74
N VAL A 313 -17.11 15.73 6.50
CA VAL A 313 -17.73 16.60 5.48
C VAL A 313 -18.14 15.81 4.24
N ALA A 314 -17.20 15.09 3.62
CA ALA A 314 -17.41 14.39 2.36
C ALA A 314 -16.34 13.32 2.13
N ASN A 315 -16.58 12.39 1.20
CA ASN A 315 -15.61 11.42 0.70
C ASN A 315 -15.74 11.23 -0.81
N GLY A 316 -14.63 10.87 -1.45
CA GLY A 316 -14.56 10.54 -2.87
C GLY A 316 -14.62 9.04 -3.16
N ASP A 317 -15.00 8.70 -4.39
CA ASP A 317 -15.11 7.31 -4.87
C ASP A 317 -13.74 6.75 -5.28
N PHE A 318 -13.46 5.51 -4.91
CA PHE A 318 -12.28 4.76 -5.35
C PHE A 318 -12.21 4.55 -6.87
N ALA A 319 -13.33 4.57 -7.58
CA ALA A 319 -13.36 4.46 -9.04
C ALA A 319 -12.83 5.72 -9.76
N THR A 320 -12.80 6.87 -9.09
CA THR A 320 -12.40 8.16 -9.69
C THR A 320 -11.22 8.78 -8.95
N GLN A 321 -11.41 9.12 -7.68
CA GLN A 321 -10.38 9.62 -6.78
C GLN A 321 -10.83 9.44 -5.33
N PRO A 322 -10.28 8.46 -4.59
CA PRO A 322 -10.59 8.31 -3.17
C PRO A 322 -10.02 9.49 -2.38
N TYR A 323 -10.85 10.10 -1.55
CA TYR A 323 -10.45 11.13 -0.58
C TYR A 323 -11.42 11.18 0.61
N ILE A 324 -11.03 11.83 1.71
CA ILE A 324 -11.90 12.15 2.86
C ILE A 324 -11.70 13.63 3.21
N VAL A 325 -12.77 14.41 3.21
CA VAL A 325 -12.79 15.79 3.72
C VAL A 325 -13.37 15.82 5.12
N MET A 326 -12.65 16.48 6.03
CA MET A 326 -13.01 16.61 7.44
C MET A 326 -12.54 17.94 8.01
N GLU A 327 -13.01 18.27 9.21
CA GLU A 327 -12.53 19.41 10.01
C GLU A 327 -11.00 19.39 10.16
N ARG A 328 -10.36 20.52 9.90
CA ARG A 328 -8.99 20.77 10.32
C ARG A 328 -8.97 20.99 11.83
N VAL A 329 -8.51 19.98 12.57
CA VAL A 329 -8.37 20.10 14.02
C VAL A 329 -7.24 21.08 14.34
N ILE A 330 -7.58 22.22 14.93
CA ILE A 330 -6.60 23.21 15.40
C ILE A 330 -6.12 22.82 16.80
N GLY A 331 -4.82 22.56 16.93
CA GLY A 331 -4.18 22.15 18.17
C GLY A 331 -2.78 21.61 17.93
N ARG A 332 -2.12 21.12 18.99
CA ARG A 332 -0.81 20.45 18.89
C ARG A 332 -0.99 18.95 19.01
N SER A 333 -0.31 18.17 18.16
CA SER A 333 -0.30 16.72 18.32
C SER A 333 0.52 16.33 19.54
N LEU A 334 0.16 15.23 20.23
CA LEU A 334 0.99 14.74 21.33
C LEU A 334 2.39 14.35 20.82
N TYR A 335 2.51 13.88 19.58
CA TYR A 335 3.79 13.55 18.94
C TYR A 335 4.77 14.72 18.92
N GLU A 336 4.32 15.92 18.55
CA GLU A 336 5.15 17.14 18.57
C GLU A 336 5.68 17.46 19.97
N ARG A 337 4.93 17.07 21.00
CA ARG A 337 5.31 17.28 22.39
C ARG A 337 6.24 16.19 22.91
N MET A 338 6.21 14.98 22.37
CA MET A 338 6.97 13.83 22.91
C MET A 338 8.49 14.07 23.02
N GLY A 339 9.06 15.00 22.25
CA GLY A 339 10.46 15.41 22.41
C GLY A 339 10.78 16.15 23.72
N GLU A 340 9.76 16.66 24.41
CA GLU A 340 9.84 17.34 25.71
C GLU A 340 9.75 16.35 26.89
N ALA A 341 9.46 15.06 26.65
CA ALA A 341 9.34 14.06 27.70
C ALA A 341 10.68 13.82 28.43
N PRO A 342 10.68 13.54 29.74
CA PRO A 342 9.51 13.22 30.58
C PRO A 342 8.75 14.44 31.13
N PHE A 343 7.41 14.34 31.21
CA PHE A 343 6.51 15.43 31.64
C PHE A 343 6.11 15.36 33.12
N PRO A 344 5.79 16.48 33.80
CA PRO A 344 5.28 16.47 35.17
C PRO A 344 4.05 15.55 35.36
N PRO A 345 3.94 14.79 36.46
CA PRO A 345 2.84 13.84 36.69
C PRO A 345 1.43 14.42 36.52
N ASP A 346 1.19 15.63 37.00
CA ASP A 346 -0.11 16.31 36.87
C ASP A 346 -0.47 16.59 35.40
N GLU A 347 0.54 16.87 34.57
CA GLU A 347 0.34 17.10 33.15
C GLU A 347 0.06 15.79 32.40
N VAL A 348 0.77 14.72 32.76
CA VAL A 348 0.50 13.36 32.25
C VAL A 348 -0.93 12.96 32.59
N ALA A 349 -1.38 13.23 33.82
CA ALA A 349 -2.74 12.91 34.25
C ALA A 349 -3.81 13.73 33.54
N ARG A 350 -3.63 15.05 33.38
CA ARG A 350 -4.53 15.90 32.59
C ARG A 350 -4.64 15.42 31.13
N THR A 351 -3.51 15.10 30.51
CA THR A 351 -3.48 14.58 29.13
C THR A 351 -4.17 13.22 29.05
N GLY A 352 -3.87 12.33 29.99
CA GLY A 352 -4.51 11.01 30.08
C GLY A 352 -6.02 11.11 30.25
N LEU A 353 -6.49 12.04 31.10
CA LEU A 353 -7.91 12.27 31.32
C LEU A 353 -8.60 12.73 30.02
N ALA A 354 -7.98 13.66 29.29
CA ALA A 354 -8.51 14.14 28.02
C ALA A 354 -8.64 13.00 26.99
N VAL A 355 -7.59 12.17 26.83
CA VAL A 355 -7.61 11.03 25.89
C VAL A 355 -8.56 9.92 26.34
N ALA A 356 -8.59 9.59 27.62
CA ALA A 356 -9.55 8.61 28.16
C ALA A 356 -10.99 9.08 27.96
N THR A 357 -11.26 10.38 28.08
CA THR A 357 -12.57 10.98 27.83
C THR A 357 -12.96 10.83 26.35
N ALA A 358 -12.03 11.09 25.44
CA ALA A 358 -12.23 10.89 24.01
C ALA A 358 -12.50 9.41 23.67
N LEU A 359 -11.73 8.48 24.26
CA LEU A 359 -11.92 7.05 24.10
C LEU A 359 -13.28 6.59 24.63
N ARG A 360 -13.70 7.08 25.81
CA ARG A 360 -15.04 6.79 26.35
C ARG A 360 -16.15 7.19 25.38
N ASP A 361 -16.05 8.39 24.82
CA ASP A 361 -17.06 8.93 23.92
C ASP A 361 -17.04 8.22 22.55
N LEU A 362 -15.87 7.74 22.11
CA LEU A 362 -15.71 6.90 20.92
C LEU A 362 -16.29 5.49 21.14
N HIS A 363 -15.96 4.84 22.26
CA HIS A 363 -16.43 3.49 22.62
C HIS A 363 -17.95 3.43 22.77
N ARG A 364 -18.59 4.51 23.26
CA ARG A 364 -20.06 4.64 23.30
C ARG A 364 -20.71 4.60 21.92
N GLN A 365 -19.97 4.99 20.89
CA GLN A 365 -20.39 4.90 19.49
C GLN A 365 -20.00 3.55 18.86
N LYS A 366 -19.64 2.55 19.69
CA LYS A 366 -19.26 1.19 19.28
C LYS A 366 -18.01 1.15 18.38
N VAL A 367 -17.12 2.14 18.50
CA VAL A 367 -15.87 2.20 17.74
C VAL A 367 -14.68 2.00 18.67
N LEU A 368 -13.75 1.15 18.25
CA LEU A 368 -12.44 0.94 18.85
C LEU A 368 -11.41 1.58 17.92
N HIS A 369 -10.49 2.37 18.45
CA HIS A 369 -9.51 3.08 17.61
C HIS A 369 -8.37 2.17 17.13
N LEU A 370 -7.90 1.28 18.01
CA LEU A 370 -6.88 0.26 17.77
C LEU A 370 -5.49 0.77 17.35
N ASP A 371 -5.29 2.08 17.25
CA ASP A 371 -4.01 2.73 16.93
C ASP A 371 -3.82 4.04 17.69
N ILE A 372 -4.13 4.01 18.99
CA ILE A 372 -3.83 5.12 19.89
C ILE A 372 -2.32 5.26 20.05
N LYS A 373 -1.80 6.41 19.59
CA LYS A 373 -0.39 6.80 19.65
C LYS A 373 -0.28 8.32 19.68
N PRO A 374 0.86 8.90 20.07
CA PRO A 374 0.98 10.36 20.17
C PRO A 374 0.67 11.12 18.87
N ALA A 375 0.92 10.51 17.70
CA ALA A 375 0.64 11.14 16.41
C ALA A 375 -0.86 11.20 16.07
N ASN A 376 -1.68 10.35 16.69
CA ASN A 376 -3.12 10.24 16.42
C ASN A 376 -3.98 10.96 17.48
N VAL A 377 -3.34 11.77 18.33
CA VAL A 377 -4.01 12.56 19.37
C VAL A 377 -3.62 14.02 19.21
N ILE A 378 -4.60 14.87 18.91
CA ILE A 378 -4.44 16.32 18.87
C ILE A 378 -5.11 16.93 20.09
N ILE A 379 -4.39 17.78 20.81
CA ILE A 379 -4.93 18.53 21.95
C ILE A 379 -5.23 19.95 21.47
N ARG A 380 -6.52 20.34 21.57
CA ARG A 380 -6.96 21.72 21.33
C ARG A 380 -6.50 22.64 22.46
N ASP A 381 -6.51 23.95 22.20
CA ASP A 381 -6.11 24.96 23.19
C ASP A 381 -6.97 24.94 24.48
N ASP A 382 -8.21 24.46 24.39
CA ASP A 382 -9.12 24.28 25.52
C ASP A 382 -8.85 22.99 26.34
N GLY A 383 -7.83 22.20 25.95
CA GLY A 383 -7.46 20.93 26.58
C GLY A 383 -8.26 19.73 26.08
N THR A 384 -9.19 19.90 25.14
CA THR A 384 -9.96 18.79 24.54
C THR A 384 -9.05 17.93 23.66
N ALA A 385 -9.01 16.62 23.93
CA ALA A 385 -8.36 15.66 23.03
C ALA A 385 -9.28 15.27 21.87
N VAL A 386 -8.70 15.23 20.67
CA VAL A 386 -9.33 14.79 19.43
C VAL A 386 -8.53 13.63 18.87
N LEU A 387 -9.22 12.53 18.63
CA LEU A 387 -8.65 11.33 18.03
C LEU A 387 -8.75 11.43 16.52
N VAL A 388 -7.65 11.20 15.82
CA VAL A 388 -7.55 11.27 14.36
C VAL A 388 -6.97 9.98 13.79
N ASP A 389 -7.15 9.77 12.49
CA ASP A 389 -6.66 8.60 11.76
C ASP A 389 -7.33 7.29 12.20
N PHE A 390 -8.51 7.02 11.63
CA PHE A 390 -9.29 5.82 11.91
C PHE A 390 -8.95 4.65 10.98
N GLY A 391 -7.81 4.71 10.28
CA GLY A 391 -7.43 3.72 9.29
C GLY A 391 -7.31 2.29 9.85
N LEU A 392 -6.96 2.15 11.13
CA LEU A 392 -6.89 0.84 11.80
C LEU A 392 -8.06 0.56 12.74
N ALA A 393 -9.03 1.46 12.81
CA ALA A 393 -10.16 1.37 13.73
C ALA A 393 -11.12 0.24 13.34
N ARG A 394 -12.00 -0.12 14.28
CA ARG A 394 -13.09 -1.07 14.07
C ARG A 394 -14.38 -0.51 14.65
N HIS A 395 -15.46 -0.59 13.89
CA HIS A 395 -16.80 -0.33 14.39
C HIS A 395 -17.53 -1.66 14.58
N LEU A 396 -18.05 -1.95 15.78
CA LEU A 396 -18.58 -3.27 16.12
C LEU A 396 -19.84 -3.67 15.34
N ALA A 397 -20.57 -2.71 14.78
CA ALA A 397 -21.70 -2.97 13.88
C ALA A 397 -21.34 -2.92 12.38
N LEU A 398 -20.06 -2.75 12.04
CA LEU A 398 -19.55 -2.79 10.68
C LEU A 398 -18.60 -3.97 10.50
N PRO A 399 -18.31 -4.35 9.25
CA PRO A 399 -17.28 -5.35 8.94
C PRO A 399 -15.90 -4.84 9.38
N ASP A 400 -15.02 -5.76 9.75
CA ASP A 400 -13.63 -5.45 10.06
C ASP A 400 -12.78 -5.86 8.84
N LEU A 401 -12.77 -5.01 7.80
CA LEU A 401 -12.09 -5.32 6.52
C LEU A 401 -10.63 -5.74 6.73
N LEU A 402 -9.94 -5.07 7.66
CA LEU A 402 -8.55 -5.38 8.00
C LEU A 402 -8.37 -6.79 8.55
N ALA A 403 -9.33 -7.28 9.35
CA ALA A 403 -9.29 -8.64 9.89
C ALA A 403 -9.76 -9.69 8.87
N GLU A 404 -10.69 -9.32 7.97
CA GLU A 404 -11.18 -10.19 6.91
C GLU A 404 -10.13 -10.43 5.80
N GLU A 405 -9.29 -9.43 5.53
CA GLU A 405 -8.31 -9.41 4.43
C GLU A 405 -6.89 -9.79 4.85
N PHE A 406 -6.41 -9.29 6.00
CA PHE A 406 -5.02 -9.49 6.43
C PHE A 406 -4.85 -10.44 7.60
N ARG A 407 -3.70 -11.12 7.63
CA ARG A 407 -3.33 -12.08 8.69
C ARG A 407 -2.17 -11.62 9.56
N VAL A 408 -1.85 -10.34 9.57
CA VAL A 408 -0.77 -9.75 10.38
C VAL A 408 -1.33 -8.93 11.55
N PRO A 409 -0.56 -8.76 12.65
CA PRO A 409 -0.95 -7.85 13.72
C PRO A 409 -1.11 -6.42 13.21
N MET A 410 -2.23 -5.78 13.56
CA MET A 410 -2.53 -4.41 13.18
C MET A 410 -2.36 -3.46 14.37
N GLY A 411 -1.53 -2.43 14.19
CA GLY A 411 -1.26 -1.38 15.17
C GLY A 411 0.19 -0.90 15.13
N THR A 412 0.45 0.26 15.72
CA THR A 412 1.81 0.81 15.78
C THR A 412 2.66 0.11 16.85
N ALA A 413 3.82 -0.44 16.44
CA ALA A 413 4.61 -1.41 17.22
C ALA A 413 4.91 -1.02 18.68
N PRO A 414 5.20 0.25 19.04
CA PRO A 414 5.37 0.66 20.44
C PRO A 414 4.12 0.52 21.31
N TYR A 415 2.92 0.74 20.75
CA TYR A 415 1.67 0.92 21.49
C TYR A 415 0.66 -0.24 21.33
N ILE A 416 0.87 -1.13 20.35
CA ILE A 416 -0.02 -2.28 20.06
C ILE A 416 -0.26 -3.18 21.29
N ALA A 417 -1.52 -3.54 21.53
CA ALA A 417 -1.92 -4.37 22.66
C ALA A 417 -1.58 -5.87 22.48
N PRO A 418 -1.38 -6.65 23.56
CA PRO A 418 -1.15 -8.09 23.52
C PRO A 418 -2.16 -8.87 22.68
N GLU A 419 -3.45 -8.59 22.85
CA GLU A 419 -4.54 -9.23 22.12
C GLU A 419 -4.57 -8.85 20.63
N GLN A 420 -4.16 -7.62 20.26
CA GLN A 420 -3.98 -7.22 18.86
C GLN A 420 -2.82 -7.97 18.20
N VAL A 421 -1.75 -8.27 18.96
CA VAL A 421 -0.67 -9.16 18.50
C VAL A 421 -1.17 -10.59 18.25
N LEU A 422 -2.22 -11.00 18.96
CA LEU A 422 -2.96 -12.25 18.75
C LEU A 422 -4.14 -12.09 17.77
N LYS A 423 -4.20 -10.97 17.03
CA LYS A 423 -5.19 -10.67 15.99
C LYS A 423 -6.63 -10.53 16.48
N ALA A 424 -6.83 -10.30 17.78
CA ALA A 424 -8.12 -9.87 18.32
C ALA A 424 -8.24 -8.34 18.25
N ARG A 425 -9.36 -7.86 17.71
CA ARG A 425 -9.60 -6.44 17.37
C ARG A 425 -10.95 -5.92 17.90
N ASP A 426 -11.62 -6.70 18.74
CA ASP A 426 -12.97 -6.46 19.24
C ASP A 426 -13.02 -6.06 20.72
N ASP A 427 -11.87 -6.02 21.41
CA ASP A 427 -11.80 -5.66 22.83
C ASP A 427 -11.45 -4.17 23.03
N PRO A 428 -12.35 -3.33 23.58
CA PRO A 428 -12.09 -1.91 23.79
C PRO A 428 -10.94 -1.66 24.78
N ARG A 429 -10.54 -2.67 25.56
CA ARG A 429 -9.41 -2.59 26.49
C ARG A 429 -8.07 -2.59 25.76
N SER A 430 -8.03 -2.83 24.44
CA SER A 430 -6.86 -2.58 23.60
C SER A 430 -6.50 -1.09 23.55
N ASP A 431 -7.48 -0.20 23.40
CA ASP A 431 -7.26 1.25 23.43
C ASP A 431 -6.78 1.74 24.80
N ILE A 432 -7.26 1.11 25.87
CA ILE A 432 -6.82 1.38 27.25
C ILE A 432 -5.35 1.01 27.43
N PHE A 433 -4.92 -0.13 26.87
CA PHE A 433 -3.51 -0.52 26.89
C PHE A 433 -2.63 0.46 26.13
N ALA A 434 -3.06 0.86 24.94
CA ALA A 434 -2.34 1.81 24.11
C ALA A 434 -2.23 3.18 24.79
N LEU A 435 -3.29 3.68 25.43
CA LEU A 435 -3.22 4.88 26.28
C LEU A 435 -2.25 4.67 27.46
N GLY A 436 -2.27 3.53 28.13
CA GLY A 436 -1.28 3.19 29.16
C GLY A 436 0.17 3.27 28.66
N ALA A 437 0.43 2.84 27.43
CA ALA A 437 1.74 2.95 26.80
C ALA A 437 2.13 4.41 26.50
N VAL A 438 1.19 5.24 26.06
CA VAL A 438 1.40 6.69 25.88
C VAL A 438 1.72 7.36 27.21
N LEU A 439 0.94 7.12 28.26
CA LEU A 439 1.18 7.69 29.60
C LEU A 439 2.54 7.26 30.17
N TYR A 440 2.90 5.99 29.96
CA TYR A 440 4.22 5.48 30.33
C TYR A 440 5.35 6.25 29.63
N GLU A 441 5.24 6.47 28.32
CA GLU A 441 6.25 7.19 27.56
C GLU A 441 6.32 8.66 27.98
N MET A 442 5.18 9.30 28.22
CA MET A 442 5.13 10.67 28.70
C MET A 442 5.81 10.83 30.06
N VAL A 443 5.58 9.92 31.02
CA VAL A 443 6.14 10.07 32.38
C VAL A 443 7.60 9.64 32.46
N THR A 444 8.05 8.69 31.63
CA THR A 444 9.40 8.10 31.71
C THR A 444 10.36 8.58 30.60
N GLY A 445 9.84 9.18 29.53
CA GLY A 445 10.60 9.48 28.30
C GLY A 445 11.02 8.24 27.50
N ARG A 446 10.46 7.06 27.82
CA ARG A 446 10.82 5.78 27.18
C ARG A 446 9.59 4.97 26.84
N GLN A 447 9.61 4.25 25.73
CA GLN A 447 8.54 3.31 25.39
C GLN A 447 8.59 2.06 26.28
N PRO A 448 7.44 1.52 26.74
CA PRO A 448 7.40 0.44 27.74
C PRO A 448 8.06 -0.87 27.27
N PHE A 449 8.01 -1.15 25.96
CA PHE A 449 8.60 -2.37 25.39
C PHE A 449 9.49 -2.11 24.16
N GLY A 450 9.85 -0.84 23.91
CA GLY A 450 10.62 -0.40 22.74
C GLY A 450 9.86 -0.47 21.41
N ASP A 451 10.58 -0.22 20.32
CA ASP A 451 10.08 -0.13 18.94
C ASP A 451 10.59 -1.30 18.06
N PRO A 452 9.98 -2.50 18.15
CA PRO A 452 10.41 -3.64 17.34
C PRO A 452 9.98 -3.46 15.88
N LYS A 453 10.94 -3.59 14.95
CA LYS A 453 10.68 -3.52 13.49
C LYS A 453 10.06 -4.79 12.89
N ALA A 454 9.94 -5.87 13.66
CA ALA A 454 9.42 -7.16 13.19
C ALA A 454 8.37 -7.75 14.14
N SER A 455 7.39 -8.48 13.60
CA SER A 455 6.28 -9.05 14.36
C SER A 455 6.71 -10.00 15.49
N ARG A 456 7.83 -10.71 15.32
CA ARG A 456 8.42 -11.53 16.39
C ARG A 456 8.81 -10.70 17.61
N GLY A 457 9.26 -9.45 17.41
CA GLY A 457 9.59 -8.52 18.49
C GLY A 457 8.36 -7.98 19.22
N MET A 458 7.23 -7.81 18.51
CA MET A 458 5.96 -7.38 19.11
C MET A 458 5.44 -8.39 20.13
N ARG A 459 5.65 -9.70 19.90
CA ARG A 459 5.26 -10.80 20.83
C ARG A 459 5.86 -10.69 22.22
N ARG A 460 6.86 -9.85 22.45
CA ARG A 460 7.42 -9.59 23.79
C ARG A 460 6.37 -9.12 24.79
N ARG A 461 5.35 -8.37 24.33
CA ARG A 461 4.23 -7.88 25.15
C ARG A 461 3.32 -8.99 25.69
N LEU A 462 3.41 -10.21 25.13
CA LEU A 462 2.64 -11.36 25.61
C LEU A 462 3.19 -11.96 26.92
N TRP A 463 4.40 -11.58 27.34
CA TRP A 463 5.05 -12.22 28.49
C TRP A 463 5.99 -11.32 29.30
N ALA A 464 6.56 -10.28 28.70
CA ALA A 464 7.41 -9.33 29.41
C ALA A 464 6.55 -8.23 30.05
N ASP A 465 6.93 -7.85 31.27
CA ASP A 465 6.43 -6.63 31.91
C ASP A 465 7.38 -5.45 31.65
N PRO A 466 6.84 -4.21 31.58
CA PRO A 466 7.67 -3.01 31.46
C PRO A 466 8.45 -2.77 32.76
N TRP A 467 9.49 -1.94 32.70
CA TRP A 467 10.09 -1.42 33.92
C TRP A 467 9.07 -0.53 34.66
N PRO A 468 8.91 -0.61 35.99
CA PRO A 468 7.98 0.28 36.68
C PRO A 468 8.38 1.75 36.50
N PRO A 469 7.44 2.69 36.23
CA PRO A 469 7.73 4.12 36.10
C PRO A 469 8.58 4.68 37.24
N ARG A 470 8.28 4.34 38.51
CA ARG A 470 9.02 4.79 39.70
C ARG A 470 10.47 4.28 39.76
N ALA A 471 10.77 3.17 39.07
CA ALA A 471 12.13 2.66 38.95
C ALA A 471 12.99 3.51 37.97
N LEU A 472 12.35 4.16 37.00
CA LEU A 472 12.99 5.05 36.03
C LEU A 472 12.93 6.51 36.44
N ARG A 473 11.88 6.87 37.18
CA ARG A 473 11.56 8.22 37.61
C ARG A 473 11.02 8.21 39.06
N PRO A 474 11.89 8.37 40.07
CA PRO A 474 11.52 8.22 41.48
C PRO A 474 10.46 9.21 41.98
N ASP A 475 10.34 10.40 41.37
CA ASP A 475 9.33 11.42 41.67
C ASP A 475 7.94 11.11 41.09
N CYS A 476 7.81 10.02 40.31
CA CYS A 476 6.51 9.56 39.83
C CYS A 476 5.61 9.12 41.02
N PRO A 477 4.41 9.69 41.19
CA PRO A 477 3.50 9.30 42.26
C PRO A 477 3.07 7.84 42.16
N SER A 478 2.86 7.20 43.31
CA SER A 478 2.43 5.80 43.41
C SER A 478 1.10 5.54 42.69
N TRP A 479 0.15 6.47 42.77
CA TRP A 479 -1.14 6.39 42.07
C TRP A 479 -0.99 6.42 40.54
N LEU A 480 -0.07 7.23 40.00
CA LEU A 480 0.11 7.33 38.54
C LEU A 480 0.75 6.05 38.00
N GLN A 481 1.71 5.49 38.74
CA GLN A 481 2.27 4.18 38.43
C GLN A 481 1.20 3.08 38.48
N GLU A 482 0.34 3.07 39.50
CA GLU A 482 -0.77 2.10 39.62
C GLU A 482 -1.64 2.12 38.35
N ILE A 483 -2.09 3.31 37.93
CA ILE A 483 -2.91 3.48 36.72
C ILE A 483 -2.18 2.97 35.48
N ILE A 484 -0.93 3.40 35.26
CA ILE A 484 -0.14 3.03 34.07
C ILE A 484 0.08 1.52 34.00
N LEU A 485 0.51 0.90 35.10
CA LEU A 485 0.78 -0.54 35.12
C LEU A 485 -0.50 -1.37 35.02
N ARG A 486 -1.62 -0.89 35.56
CA ARG A 486 -2.94 -1.52 35.38
C ARG A 486 -3.39 -1.48 33.92
N CYS A 487 -3.20 -0.36 33.23
CA CYS A 487 -3.47 -0.26 31.79
C CYS A 487 -2.58 -1.21 30.97
N LEU A 488 -1.31 -1.36 31.35
CA LEU A 488 -0.32 -2.21 30.68
C LEU A 488 -0.36 -3.69 31.09
N ALA A 489 -1.39 -4.13 31.82
CA ALA A 489 -1.54 -5.53 32.17
C ALA A 489 -1.67 -6.41 30.91
N ILE A 490 -0.98 -7.55 30.89
CA ILE A 490 -0.97 -8.46 29.73
C ILE A 490 -2.38 -9.00 29.48
N ASP A 491 -3.07 -9.42 30.54
CA ASP A 491 -4.46 -9.88 30.50
C ASP A 491 -5.42 -8.67 30.45
N PRO A 492 -6.25 -8.51 29.39
CA PRO A 492 -7.28 -7.49 29.33
C PRO A 492 -8.23 -7.51 30.53
N GLY A 493 -8.51 -8.69 31.11
CA GLY A 493 -9.33 -8.85 32.31
C GLY A 493 -8.79 -8.16 33.56
N ALA A 494 -7.49 -7.92 33.62
CA ALA A 494 -6.82 -7.23 34.73
C ALA A 494 -6.72 -5.71 34.54
N ARG A 495 -7.09 -5.18 33.37
CA ARG A 495 -7.08 -3.74 33.06
C ARG A 495 -8.33 -3.04 33.62
N TYR A 496 -8.49 -1.75 33.30
CA TYR A 496 -9.77 -1.07 33.48
C TYR A 496 -10.82 -1.70 32.55
N PRO A 497 -12.00 -2.08 33.06
CA PRO A 497 -13.09 -2.58 32.23
C PRO A 497 -13.55 -1.58 31.16
N THR A 498 -13.52 -0.27 31.44
CA THR A 498 -13.95 0.78 30.51
C THR A 498 -13.07 2.02 30.58
N ALA A 499 -13.01 2.79 29.50
CA ALA A 499 -12.35 4.10 29.48
C ALA A 499 -12.98 5.09 30.47
N ALA A 500 -14.28 4.95 30.79
CA ALA A 500 -14.96 5.78 31.80
C ALA A 500 -14.36 5.59 33.21
N GLN A 501 -14.02 4.36 33.58
CA GLN A 501 -13.37 4.08 34.87
C GLN A 501 -11.94 4.60 34.91
N LEU A 502 -11.21 4.51 33.79
CA LEU A 502 -9.90 5.13 33.68
C LEU A 502 -9.99 6.66 33.81
N CYS A 503 -11.00 7.31 33.21
CA CYS A 503 -11.25 8.75 33.40
C CYS A 503 -11.44 9.09 34.88
N PHE A 504 -12.23 8.29 35.59
CA PHE A 504 -12.53 8.52 37.00
C PHE A 504 -11.24 8.52 37.85
N ASP A 505 -10.40 7.49 37.70
CA ASP A 505 -9.15 7.39 38.45
C ASP A 505 -8.15 8.51 38.07
N LEU A 506 -8.10 8.92 36.80
CA LEU A 506 -7.25 10.05 36.37
C LEU A 506 -7.75 11.41 36.85
N ALA A 507 -9.06 11.57 37.04
CA ALA A 507 -9.68 12.79 37.58
C ALA A 507 -9.63 12.87 39.11
N HIS A 508 -9.50 11.73 39.80
CA HIS A 508 -9.48 11.63 41.25
C HIS A 508 -8.25 10.84 41.76
N PRO A 509 -7.02 11.36 41.57
CA PRO A 509 -5.79 10.68 41.99
C PRO A 509 -5.75 10.25 43.46
N ASP A 510 -6.39 11.01 44.35
CA ASP A 510 -6.53 10.77 45.79
C ASP A 510 -7.39 9.54 46.12
N GLN A 511 -8.26 9.11 45.20
CA GLN A 511 -9.18 7.99 45.37
C GLN A 511 -8.68 6.70 44.70
N VAL A 512 -7.54 6.75 44.02
CA VAL A 512 -6.95 5.60 43.34
C VAL A 512 -6.58 4.53 44.37
N ARG A 513 -7.19 3.36 44.24
CA ARG A 513 -6.87 2.22 45.11
C ARG A 513 -5.49 1.68 44.76
N LEU A 514 -4.52 1.96 45.61
CA LEU A 514 -3.16 1.45 45.47
C LEU A 514 -3.12 -0.07 45.75
N THR A 515 -2.44 -0.81 44.87
CA THR A 515 -2.19 -2.24 45.02
C THR A 515 -0.68 -2.51 45.05
N GLY A 516 -0.26 -3.77 44.88
CA GLY A 516 1.16 -4.08 44.71
C GLY A 516 1.81 -3.43 43.49
N LEU A 517 1.03 -2.92 42.52
CA LEU A 517 1.58 -2.20 41.36
C LEU A 517 2.14 -0.83 41.77
N ALA A 518 1.48 -0.13 42.68
CA ALA A 518 1.91 1.16 43.23
C ALA A 518 3.33 1.15 43.80
N GLU A 519 3.71 0.06 44.49
CA GLU A 519 5.02 -0.11 45.14
C GLU A 519 6.04 -0.91 44.30
N LYS A 520 5.69 -1.30 43.08
CA LYS A 520 6.58 -2.08 42.22
C LYS A 520 7.79 -1.24 41.81
N VAL A 521 9.01 -1.69 42.12
CA VAL A 521 10.28 -1.00 41.79
C VAL A 521 11.21 -1.80 40.87
N SER A 522 10.85 -3.05 40.56
CA SER A 522 11.60 -3.91 39.65
C SER A 522 10.65 -4.74 38.78
N ARG A 523 11.18 -5.29 37.69
CA ARG A 523 10.42 -6.22 36.84
C ARG A 523 10.17 -7.54 37.53
N ASP A 524 9.15 -8.26 37.05
CA ASP A 524 8.81 -9.58 37.56
C ASP A 524 9.99 -10.54 37.44
N PRO A 525 10.18 -11.49 38.38
CA PRO A 525 11.27 -12.46 38.35
C PRO A 525 11.32 -13.23 37.02
N VAL A 526 12.53 -13.62 36.60
CA VAL A 526 12.77 -14.37 35.35
C VAL A 526 11.83 -15.57 35.21
N GLY A 527 11.65 -16.36 36.27
CA GLY A 527 10.79 -17.53 36.27
C GLY A 527 9.32 -17.23 35.95
N GLN A 528 8.78 -16.10 36.44
CA GLN A 528 7.41 -15.70 36.10
C GLN A 528 7.28 -15.30 34.63
N ARG A 529 8.26 -14.55 34.10
CA ARG A 529 8.29 -14.16 32.68
C ARG A 529 8.43 -15.37 31.76
N VAL A 530 9.26 -16.35 32.14
CA VAL A 530 9.40 -17.63 31.41
C VAL A 530 8.08 -18.42 31.44
N ARG A 531 7.40 -18.49 32.58
CA ARG A 531 6.08 -19.14 32.67
C ARG A 531 5.03 -18.48 31.77
N ARG A 532 5.03 -17.14 31.68
CA ARG A 532 4.16 -16.41 30.75
C ARG A 532 4.57 -16.65 29.29
N TRP A 533 5.87 -16.72 29.00
CA TRP A 533 6.38 -17.03 27.67
C TRP A 533 5.91 -18.40 27.18
N PHE A 534 5.96 -19.43 28.03
CA PHE A 534 5.42 -20.76 27.68
C PHE A 534 3.92 -20.72 27.38
N ARG A 535 3.12 -19.99 28.16
CA ARG A 535 1.69 -19.78 27.85
C ARG A 535 1.50 -19.03 26.52
N ALA A 536 2.30 -18.01 26.27
CA ALA A 536 2.25 -17.19 25.05
C ALA A 536 2.72 -17.93 23.80
N ALA A 537 3.53 -18.99 23.94
CA ALA A 537 4.00 -19.81 22.82
C ALA A 537 2.86 -20.63 22.19
N GLY A 538 1.86 -21.01 22.98
CA GLY A 538 0.63 -21.68 22.53
C GLY A 538 -0.63 -20.83 22.63
N ALA A 539 -0.50 -19.51 22.79
CA ALA A 539 -1.65 -18.62 22.90
C ALA A 539 -2.36 -18.48 21.55
N GLU A 540 -3.62 -18.90 21.52
CA GLU A 540 -4.54 -18.68 20.42
C GLU A 540 -5.25 -17.32 20.55
N ARG A 541 -6.00 -16.94 19.51
CA ARG A 541 -6.83 -15.72 19.53
C ARG A 541 -7.80 -15.80 20.72
N PRO A 542 -7.88 -14.77 21.58
CA PRO A 542 -8.82 -14.77 22.69
C PRO A 542 -10.26 -14.82 22.17
N ALA A 543 -11.17 -15.38 23.00
CA ALA A 543 -12.58 -15.44 22.66
C ALA A 543 -13.15 -14.02 22.41
N PRO A 544 -14.14 -13.88 21.51
CA PRO A 544 -14.69 -12.58 21.17
C PRO A 544 -15.18 -11.82 22.41
N TYR A 545 -14.89 -10.52 22.47
CA TYR A 545 -15.40 -9.68 23.54
C TYR A 545 -16.90 -9.48 23.35
N ARG A 546 -17.71 -10.15 24.17
CA ARG A 546 -19.17 -10.01 24.14
C ARG A 546 -19.58 -8.78 24.93
N MET A 547 -19.94 -7.71 24.23
CA MET A 547 -20.88 -6.76 24.80
C MET A 547 -22.24 -7.46 24.91
N GLU A 548 -22.85 -7.46 26.10
CA GLU A 548 -24.22 -7.96 26.28
C GLU A 548 -25.18 -7.12 25.42
N GLU A 549 -25.45 -7.59 24.19
CA GLU A 549 -26.70 -7.49 23.43
C GLU A 549 -26.56 -8.14 22.04
N GLY A 550 -26.99 -9.41 21.96
CA GLY A 550 -27.90 -9.95 20.95
C GLY A 550 -27.85 -9.53 19.48
N ALA A 551 -26.69 -9.28 18.86
CA ALA A 551 -26.60 -9.33 17.40
C ALA A 551 -26.43 -10.80 16.99
N HIS A 552 -27.50 -11.43 16.48
CA HIS A 552 -27.32 -12.59 15.62
C HIS A 552 -26.39 -12.14 14.47
N GLU A 553 -25.20 -12.76 14.36
CA GLU A 553 -24.31 -12.49 13.23
C GLU A 553 -25.09 -12.75 11.95
N ALA A 554 -25.25 -11.71 11.14
CA ALA A 554 -25.95 -11.83 9.88
C ALA A 554 -25.13 -12.78 8.97
N PRO A 555 -25.78 -13.77 8.34
CA PRO A 555 -25.05 -14.80 7.61
C PRO A 555 -24.20 -14.19 6.50
N ILE A 556 -22.97 -14.68 6.33
CA ILE A 556 -22.03 -14.20 5.33
C ILE A 556 -22.11 -15.11 4.10
N VAL A 557 -22.45 -14.52 2.96
CA VAL A 557 -22.38 -15.13 1.65
C VAL A 557 -21.11 -14.64 0.96
N VAL A 558 -20.18 -15.53 0.65
CA VAL A 558 -19.02 -15.22 -0.20
C VAL A 558 -19.40 -15.42 -1.65
N ALA A 559 -19.14 -14.43 -2.49
CA ALA A 559 -19.07 -14.61 -3.94
C ALA A 559 -17.61 -14.62 -4.36
N ALA A 560 -17.08 -15.79 -4.74
CA ALA A 560 -15.73 -15.90 -5.28
C ALA A 560 -15.78 -15.62 -6.80
N VAL A 561 -15.25 -14.46 -7.19
CA VAL A 561 -15.38 -13.89 -8.53
C VAL A 561 -14.05 -13.98 -9.26
N ASP A 562 -14.06 -14.62 -10.43
CA ASP A 562 -12.98 -14.55 -11.40
C ASP A 562 -13.21 -13.33 -12.30
N LEU A 563 -12.25 -12.40 -12.31
CA LEU A 563 -12.33 -11.13 -13.03
C LEU A 563 -11.52 -11.12 -14.33
N SER A 564 -11.09 -12.29 -14.82
CA SER A 564 -10.41 -12.40 -16.11
C SER A 564 -11.41 -12.34 -17.28
N GLU A 565 -10.99 -11.72 -18.39
CA GLU A 565 -11.86 -11.43 -19.54
C GLU A 565 -12.53 -12.70 -20.11
N ASP A 566 -11.81 -13.83 -20.10
CA ASP A 566 -12.30 -15.15 -20.54
C ASP A 566 -13.50 -15.68 -19.74
N TYR A 567 -13.82 -15.09 -18.59
CA TYR A 567 -14.83 -15.60 -17.65
C TYR A 567 -15.93 -14.59 -17.29
N CYS A 568 -16.10 -13.52 -18.08
CA CYS A 568 -17.13 -12.50 -17.88
C CYS A 568 -18.57 -13.09 -17.75
N ASP A 569 -18.89 -14.10 -18.57
CA ASP A 569 -20.20 -14.80 -18.52
C ASP A 569 -20.40 -15.56 -17.21
N VAL A 570 -19.33 -16.20 -16.72
CA VAL A 570 -19.36 -16.95 -15.46
C VAL A 570 -19.48 -16.00 -14.28
N ALA A 571 -18.73 -14.90 -14.28
CA ALA A 571 -18.82 -13.84 -13.26
C ALA A 571 -20.24 -13.25 -13.21
N SER A 572 -20.87 -13.01 -14.36
CA SER A 572 -22.25 -12.55 -14.45
C SER A 572 -23.25 -13.57 -13.89
N ALA A 573 -23.03 -14.86 -14.14
CA ALA A 573 -23.85 -15.93 -13.60
C ALA A 573 -23.71 -16.09 -12.07
N VAL A 574 -22.48 -15.93 -11.54
CA VAL A 574 -22.20 -15.88 -10.10
C VAL A 574 -22.95 -14.72 -9.45
N ARG A 575 -22.94 -13.52 -10.06
CA ARG A 575 -23.69 -12.35 -9.58
C ARG A 575 -25.19 -12.62 -9.50
N ALA A 576 -25.75 -13.19 -10.56
CA ALA A 576 -27.17 -13.53 -10.59
C ALA A 576 -27.56 -14.54 -9.50
N MET A 577 -26.67 -15.50 -9.19
CA MET A 577 -26.88 -16.45 -8.10
C MET A 577 -26.77 -15.78 -6.72
N ALA A 578 -25.73 -14.96 -6.51
CA ALA A 578 -25.57 -14.20 -5.27
C ALA A 578 -26.80 -13.31 -4.99
N GLY A 579 -27.31 -12.60 -5.99
CA GLY A 579 -28.54 -11.80 -5.87
C GLY A 579 -29.77 -12.62 -5.45
N ARG A 580 -29.94 -13.82 -6.00
CA ARG A 580 -31.02 -14.74 -5.57
C ARG A 580 -30.85 -15.17 -4.11
N MET A 581 -29.64 -15.50 -3.69
CA MET A 581 -29.37 -15.89 -2.31
C MET A 581 -29.62 -14.76 -1.32
N LEU A 582 -29.21 -13.54 -1.65
CA LEU A 582 -29.45 -12.35 -0.82
C LEU A 582 -30.94 -12.01 -0.67
N THR A 583 -31.75 -12.40 -1.66
CA THR A 583 -33.22 -12.30 -1.58
C THR A 583 -33.80 -13.36 -0.63
N LEU A 584 -33.21 -14.55 -0.59
CA LEU A 584 -33.64 -15.68 0.25
C LEU A 584 -33.13 -15.59 1.70
N LEU A 585 -32.07 -14.82 1.95
CA LEU A 585 -31.45 -14.63 3.26
C LEU A 585 -31.52 -13.16 3.69
N PRO A 586 -32.65 -12.68 4.23
CA PRO A 586 -32.79 -11.32 4.72
C PRO A 586 -31.75 -11.01 5.79
N GLY A 587 -31.05 -9.88 5.65
CA GLY A 587 -29.97 -9.47 6.54
C GLY A 587 -28.59 -9.99 6.15
N ALA A 588 -28.47 -11.02 5.30
CA ALA A 588 -27.17 -11.57 4.90
C ALA A 588 -26.22 -10.51 4.34
N ARG A 589 -24.93 -10.67 4.63
CA ARG A 589 -23.85 -9.84 4.08
C ARG A 589 -23.20 -10.54 2.90
N LEU A 590 -22.81 -9.77 1.88
CA LEU A 590 -22.07 -10.28 0.73
C LEU A 590 -20.59 -9.93 0.84
N ALA A 591 -19.71 -10.92 0.88
CA ALA A 591 -18.27 -10.75 0.74
C ALA A 591 -17.86 -11.09 -0.70
N CYS A 592 -17.43 -10.10 -1.47
CA CYS A 592 -16.97 -10.27 -2.85
C CYS A 592 -15.47 -10.55 -2.83
N VAL A 593 -15.08 -11.78 -3.17
CA VAL A 593 -13.70 -12.24 -3.04
C VAL A 593 -13.10 -12.47 -4.42
N ASN A 594 -12.02 -11.78 -4.73
CA ASN A 594 -11.11 -12.12 -5.83
C ASN A 594 -9.80 -12.66 -5.26
N VAL A 595 -9.16 -13.59 -5.97
CA VAL A 595 -7.83 -14.06 -5.59
C VAL A 595 -6.83 -13.62 -6.65
N LEU A 596 -5.89 -12.75 -6.24
CA LEU A 596 -4.73 -12.39 -7.02
C LEU A 596 -3.69 -13.51 -6.89
N LYS A 597 -3.44 -14.21 -8.00
CA LYS A 597 -2.51 -15.34 -8.00
C LYS A 597 -1.06 -14.84 -8.01
N ILE A 598 -0.36 -15.05 -6.90
CA ILE A 598 1.07 -14.74 -6.77
C ILE A 598 1.94 -15.95 -7.16
N LYS A 599 3.12 -15.71 -7.74
CA LYS A 599 4.08 -16.71 -8.23
C LYS A 599 4.92 -17.21 -7.05
N ARG A 600 4.94 -18.54 -6.84
CA ARG A 600 5.70 -19.20 -5.75
C ARG A 600 7.22 -18.98 -5.85
N LEU A 601 7.72 -18.73 -7.06
CA LEU A 601 9.09 -18.34 -7.42
C LEU A 601 8.98 -17.41 -8.64
N GLY A 602 9.38 -16.14 -8.50
CA GLY A 602 9.22 -15.10 -9.52
C GLY A 602 8.95 -13.72 -8.89
N ILE A 603 8.97 -12.66 -9.69
CA ILE A 603 8.46 -11.34 -9.28
C ILE A 603 6.99 -11.28 -9.70
N ASP A 604 6.12 -10.93 -8.76
CA ASP A 604 4.72 -10.65 -9.06
C ASP A 604 4.61 -9.25 -9.68
N GLU A 605 3.82 -9.12 -10.73
CA GLU A 605 3.40 -7.80 -11.21
C GLU A 605 2.60 -7.14 -10.08
N THR A 606 2.90 -5.88 -9.75
CA THR A 606 2.20 -5.15 -8.68
C THR A 606 1.22 -4.13 -9.22
N THR A 607 1.18 -3.92 -10.54
CA THR A 607 0.32 -2.93 -11.23
C THR A 607 -0.38 -3.52 -12.46
N ASP A 608 -1.55 -2.97 -12.81
CA ASP A 608 -2.27 -3.30 -14.05
C ASP A 608 -1.66 -2.61 -15.29
N GLY A 609 -2.23 -2.83 -16.47
CA GLY A 609 -1.78 -2.22 -17.73
C GLY A 609 -1.74 -0.68 -17.71
N GLU A 610 -2.51 -0.06 -16.82
CA GLU A 610 -2.63 1.39 -16.64
C GLU A 610 -1.70 1.94 -15.55
N GLY A 611 -0.92 1.09 -14.86
CA GLY A 611 -0.04 1.49 -13.77
C GLY A 611 -0.75 1.72 -12.42
N ARG A 612 -2.00 1.28 -12.27
CA ARG A 612 -2.67 1.24 -10.96
C ARG A 612 -2.22 -0.03 -10.23
N PRO A 613 -2.01 -0.02 -8.90
CA PRO A 613 -1.68 -1.26 -8.20
C PRO A 613 -2.72 -2.35 -8.44
N LEU A 614 -2.29 -3.56 -8.78
CA LEU A 614 -3.19 -4.68 -9.17
C LEU A 614 -4.28 -4.89 -8.13
N HIS A 615 -3.93 -4.75 -6.85
CA HIS A 615 -4.89 -4.83 -5.75
C HIS A 615 -6.03 -3.81 -5.90
N VAL A 616 -5.70 -2.53 -6.14
CA VAL A 616 -6.69 -1.45 -6.38
C VAL A 616 -7.51 -1.74 -7.63
N SER A 617 -6.87 -2.16 -8.72
CA SER A 617 -7.57 -2.48 -9.97
C SER A 617 -8.56 -3.63 -9.79
N ARG A 618 -8.18 -4.68 -9.06
CA ARG A 618 -9.08 -5.79 -8.72
C ARG A 618 -10.22 -5.33 -7.81
N LEU A 619 -9.97 -4.44 -6.86
CA LEU A 619 -11.03 -3.84 -6.02
C LEU A 619 -12.03 -3.04 -6.87
N VAL A 620 -11.56 -2.22 -7.80
CA VAL A 620 -12.43 -1.44 -8.71
C VAL A 620 -13.29 -2.37 -9.58
N LEU A 621 -12.69 -3.41 -10.17
CA LEU A 621 -13.41 -4.40 -10.97
C LEU A 621 -14.42 -5.21 -10.16
N LEU A 622 -14.08 -5.59 -8.92
CA LEU A 622 -15.00 -6.25 -7.99
C LEU A 622 -16.19 -5.35 -7.63
N ARG A 623 -15.95 -4.05 -7.40
CA ARG A 623 -16.99 -3.06 -7.14
C ARG A 623 -17.91 -2.89 -8.34
N ALA A 624 -17.36 -2.71 -9.54
CA ALA A 624 -18.14 -2.63 -10.78
C ALA A 624 -18.94 -3.92 -11.03
N TRP A 625 -18.37 -5.09 -10.72
CA TRP A 625 -19.08 -6.36 -10.80
C TRP A 625 -20.30 -6.36 -9.86
N ALA A 626 -20.17 -5.90 -8.61
CA ALA A 626 -21.22 -5.95 -7.62
C ALA A 626 -22.26 -4.82 -7.70
N GLU A 627 -21.93 -3.68 -8.35
CA GLU A 627 -22.79 -2.50 -8.45
C GLU A 627 -24.26 -2.82 -8.79
N PRO A 628 -24.58 -3.71 -9.76
CA PRO A 628 -25.97 -4.03 -10.11
C PRO A 628 -26.77 -4.72 -9.00
N LEU A 629 -26.13 -5.21 -7.93
CA LEU A 629 -26.83 -5.80 -6.78
C LEU A 629 -27.48 -4.75 -5.87
N GLY A 630 -27.08 -3.47 -5.98
CA GLY A 630 -27.71 -2.36 -5.25
C GLY A 630 -27.66 -2.49 -3.72
N LEU A 631 -26.65 -3.19 -3.19
CA LEU A 631 -26.51 -3.38 -1.74
C LEU A 631 -25.97 -2.11 -1.07
N PRO A 632 -26.44 -1.77 0.14
CA PRO A 632 -25.81 -0.73 0.93
C PRO A 632 -24.42 -1.18 1.40
N PHE A 633 -23.51 -0.23 1.58
CA PHE A 633 -22.10 -0.47 1.89
C PHE A 633 -21.85 -1.21 3.23
N ASP A 634 -22.80 -1.22 4.14
CA ASP A 634 -22.74 -1.99 5.39
C ASP A 634 -23.14 -3.48 5.21
N ARG A 635 -23.67 -3.84 4.03
CA ARG A 635 -24.06 -5.21 3.66
C ARG A 635 -23.19 -5.84 2.59
N ILE A 636 -22.17 -5.14 2.09
CA ILE A 636 -21.24 -5.65 1.09
C ILE A 636 -19.79 -5.33 1.46
N THR A 637 -18.86 -6.25 1.21
CA THR A 637 -17.41 -6.05 1.35
C THR A 637 -16.67 -6.59 0.13
N TYR A 638 -15.46 -6.09 -0.11
CA TYR A 638 -14.63 -6.42 -1.26
C TYR A 638 -13.25 -6.84 -0.76
N HIS A 639 -12.77 -7.99 -1.24
CA HIS A 639 -11.54 -8.60 -0.76
C HIS A 639 -10.69 -9.06 -1.95
N VAL A 640 -9.42 -8.67 -1.97
CA VAL A 640 -8.45 -9.14 -2.98
C VAL A 640 -7.36 -9.91 -2.25
N LEU A 641 -7.55 -11.23 -2.18
CA LEU A 641 -6.65 -12.12 -1.48
C LEU A 641 -5.43 -12.45 -2.34
N GLU A 642 -4.23 -12.35 -1.79
CA GLU A 642 -3.01 -12.77 -2.48
C GLU A 642 -2.64 -14.21 -2.10
N SER A 643 -2.57 -15.11 -3.07
CA SER A 643 -2.19 -16.51 -2.82
C SER A 643 -1.62 -17.23 -4.02
N THR A 644 -0.72 -18.19 -3.78
CA THR A 644 -0.24 -19.13 -4.81
C THR A 644 -1.29 -20.18 -5.17
N ASP A 645 -2.21 -20.47 -4.24
CA ASP A 645 -3.33 -21.41 -4.39
C ASP A 645 -4.67 -20.67 -4.13
N PRO A 646 -5.46 -20.41 -5.18
CA PRO A 646 -6.75 -19.75 -5.04
C PRO A 646 -7.80 -20.54 -4.25
N ALA A 647 -7.79 -21.87 -4.31
CA ALA A 647 -8.75 -22.67 -3.57
C ALA A 647 -8.46 -22.60 -2.07
N GLU A 648 -7.19 -22.77 -1.70
CA GLU A 648 -6.74 -22.64 -0.31
C GLU A 648 -7.06 -21.24 0.26
N ALA A 649 -6.87 -20.19 -0.54
CA ALA A 649 -7.19 -18.82 -0.14
C ALA A 649 -8.68 -18.64 0.19
N ILE A 650 -9.58 -19.09 -0.70
CA ILE A 650 -11.03 -19.01 -0.52
C ILE A 650 -11.47 -19.85 0.68
N VAL A 651 -11.00 -21.10 0.79
CA VAL A 651 -11.35 -22.00 1.90
C VAL A 651 -10.90 -21.42 3.24
N THR A 652 -9.69 -20.85 3.28
CA THR A 652 -9.18 -20.29 4.52
C THR A 652 -9.91 -19.01 4.90
N HIS A 653 -10.19 -18.12 3.94
CA HIS A 653 -11.03 -16.94 4.18
C HIS A 653 -12.43 -17.35 4.70
N ALA A 654 -13.03 -18.40 4.13
CA ALA A 654 -14.33 -18.90 4.58
C ALA A 654 -14.29 -19.45 6.03
N ARG A 655 -13.21 -20.16 6.39
CA ARG A 655 -13.02 -20.72 7.73
C ARG A 655 -12.76 -19.64 8.78
N GLU A 656 -11.90 -18.67 8.47
CA GLU A 656 -11.49 -17.62 9.40
C GLU A 656 -12.61 -16.57 9.63
N ASN A 657 -13.49 -16.37 8.64
CA ASN A 657 -14.59 -15.42 8.70
C ASN A 657 -15.97 -16.08 8.96
N HIS A 658 -16.01 -17.36 9.32
CA HIS A 658 -17.24 -18.10 9.62
C HIS A 658 -18.32 -17.98 8.54
N VAL A 659 -17.92 -18.10 7.28
CA VAL A 659 -18.81 -17.96 6.11
C VAL A 659 -19.85 -19.08 6.07
N ASP A 660 -21.10 -18.73 5.78
CA ASP A 660 -22.22 -19.68 5.72
C ASP A 660 -22.42 -20.30 4.33
N GLN A 661 -22.16 -19.51 3.28
CA GLN A 661 -22.41 -19.87 1.89
C GLN A 661 -21.29 -19.34 1.00
N ILE A 662 -20.77 -20.17 0.08
CA ILE A 662 -19.89 -19.73 -1.01
C ILE A 662 -20.63 -19.91 -2.34
N VAL A 663 -20.60 -18.89 -3.19
CA VAL A 663 -21.03 -18.95 -4.59
C VAL A 663 -19.81 -18.74 -5.47
N MET A 664 -19.57 -19.64 -6.42
CA MET A 664 -18.43 -19.52 -7.33
C MET A 664 -18.71 -20.15 -8.69
N GLY A 665 -17.95 -19.76 -9.70
CA GLY A 665 -18.03 -20.32 -11.04
C GLY A 665 -17.28 -21.66 -11.18
N ALA A 666 -17.78 -22.55 -12.03
CA ALA A 666 -16.99 -23.67 -12.55
C ALA A 666 -16.09 -23.18 -13.70
N ARG A 667 -14.82 -23.58 -13.72
CA ARG A 667 -13.94 -23.40 -14.89
C ARG A 667 -14.08 -24.61 -15.83
N ALA A 668 -14.01 -24.36 -17.15
CA ALA A 668 -13.84 -25.44 -18.14
C ALA A 668 -12.53 -26.17 -17.81
N SER A 669 -12.56 -27.49 -17.68
CA SER A 669 -11.31 -28.25 -17.64
C SER A 669 -10.69 -28.23 -19.03
N SER A 670 -9.48 -27.68 -19.18
CA SER A 670 -8.63 -28.13 -20.28
C SER A 670 -8.43 -29.65 -20.10
N THR A 671 -8.43 -30.41 -21.18
CA THR A 671 -8.27 -31.87 -21.19
C THR A 671 -7.02 -32.35 -20.40
N THR A 672 -6.04 -31.48 -20.22
CA THR A 672 -4.83 -31.68 -19.40
C THR A 672 -5.00 -31.54 -17.88
N ARG A 673 -6.10 -30.95 -17.36
CA ARG A 673 -6.34 -30.76 -15.90
C ARG A 673 -7.24 -31.81 -15.23
N ARG A 674 -7.68 -32.84 -15.96
CA ARG A 674 -8.59 -33.88 -15.45
C ARG A 674 -8.04 -34.65 -14.22
N PHE A 675 -6.73 -34.59 -13.98
CA PHE A 675 -6.04 -35.27 -12.89
C PHE A 675 -5.58 -34.38 -11.71
N LEU A 676 -5.69 -33.04 -11.80
CA LEU A 676 -5.14 -32.10 -10.82
C LEU A 676 -6.19 -31.36 -9.96
N GLY A 677 -7.49 -31.63 -10.17
CA GLY A 677 -8.59 -30.94 -9.48
C GLY A 677 -8.79 -29.50 -9.95
N SER A 678 -10.05 -29.08 -10.12
CA SER A 678 -10.36 -27.66 -10.38
C SER A 678 -10.50 -26.90 -9.07
N VAL A 679 -10.22 -25.58 -9.07
CA VAL A 679 -10.39 -24.70 -7.89
C VAL A 679 -11.77 -24.88 -7.26
N SER A 680 -12.82 -24.95 -8.07
CA SER A 680 -14.19 -25.19 -7.61
C SER A 680 -14.40 -26.56 -6.95
N ALA A 681 -13.71 -27.60 -7.43
CA ALA A 681 -13.78 -28.94 -6.83
C ALA A 681 -13.08 -28.99 -5.48
N GLN A 682 -11.91 -28.35 -5.36
CA GLN A 682 -11.17 -28.27 -4.11
C GLN A 682 -11.93 -27.45 -3.06
N VAL A 683 -12.46 -26.27 -3.44
CA VAL A 683 -13.29 -25.45 -2.52
C VAL A 683 -14.53 -26.22 -2.06
N ALA A 684 -15.24 -26.92 -2.96
CA ALA A 684 -16.41 -27.71 -2.58
C ALA A 684 -16.09 -28.90 -1.65
N ALA A 685 -14.87 -29.44 -1.73
CA ALA A 685 -14.43 -30.55 -0.87
C ALA A 685 -13.95 -30.08 0.51
N GLU A 686 -13.33 -28.91 0.60
CA GLU A 686 -12.60 -28.45 1.80
C GLU A 686 -13.28 -27.31 2.56
N ALA A 687 -14.22 -26.58 1.93
CA ALA A 687 -14.90 -25.47 2.58
C ALA A 687 -15.75 -25.94 3.76
N PRO A 688 -15.78 -25.18 4.88
CA PRO A 688 -16.55 -25.55 6.07
C PRO A 688 -18.06 -25.22 5.96
N CYS A 689 -18.55 -24.89 4.76
CA CYS A 689 -19.86 -24.28 4.54
C CYS A 689 -20.50 -24.75 3.24
N THR A 690 -21.72 -24.28 2.94
CA THR A 690 -22.42 -24.69 1.72
C THR A 690 -21.77 -24.03 0.49
N VAL A 691 -21.39 -24.82 -0.51
CA VAL A 691 -20.78 -24.32 -1.75
C VAL A 691 -21.74 -24.51 -2.93
N THR A 692 -22.08 -23.41 -3.59
CA THR A 692 -22.87 -23.38 -4.82
C THR A 692 -22.00 -23.07 -6.02
N ILE A 693 -21.83 -24.06 -6.89
CA ILE A 693 -21.04 -23.94 -8.14
C ILE A 693 -21.98 -23.57 -9.30
N VAL A 694 -21.72 -22.43 -9.93
CA VAL A 694 -22.47 -21.92 -11.09
C VAL A 694 -21.78 -22.35 -12.38
N ARG A 695 -22.54 -22.95 -13.30
CA ARG A 695 -22.08 -23.38 -14.64
C ARG A 695 -22.86 -22.63 -15.73
N THR A 696 -22.17 -22.11 -16.74
CA THR A 696 -22.79 -21.46 -17.91
C THR A 696 -23.11 -22.47 -19.03
N PRO A 697 -24.00 -22.15 -19.99
CA PRO A 697 -24.34 -23.05 -21.10
C PRO A 697 -23.15 -23.43 -21.99
N ALA A 698 -22.25 -22.49 -22.31
CA ALA A 698 -21.05 -22.75 -23.12
C ALA A 698 -20.12 -23.82 -22.51
N LEU A 699 -20.06 -23.90 -21.16
CA LEU A 699 -19.33 -24.96 -20.46
C LEU A 699 -19.98 -26.34 -20.57
N ARG A 700 -21.31 -26.39 -20.65
CA ARG A 700 -22.07 -27.65 -20.81
C ARG A 700 -21.87 -28.23 -22.20
N GLU A 701 -21.72 -27.39 -23.21
CA GLU A 701 -21.47 -27.79 -24.59
C GLU A 701 -20.02 -28.26 -24.79
N ALA A 702 -19.04 -27.61 -24.16
CA ALA A 702 -17.62 -27.98 -24.23
C ALA A 702 -17.26 -29.28 -23.48
N GLU A 703 -18.03 -29.71 -22.48
CA GLU A 703 -17.87 -31.02 -21.83
C GLU A 703 -18.65 -32.15 -22.54
N ALA A 704 -19.60 -31.80 -23.42
CA ALA A 704 -20.40 -32.75 -24.19
C ALA A 704 -19.79 -33.09 -25.58
N ALA A 705 -18.83 -32.29 -26.04
CA ALA A 705 -17.97 -32.53 -27.20
C ALA A 705 -16.68 -33.24 -26.77
#